data_AF-A0A1G3MZA0-F1
#
_entry.id   AF-A0A1G3MZA0-F1
#
_cell.length_a   1.000
_cell.length_b   1.000
_cell.length_c   1.000
_cell.angle_alpha   90.00
_cell.angle_beta   90.00
_cell.angle_gamma   90.00
#
_symmetry.space_group_name_H-M   'P 1'
#
loop_
_entity.id
_entity.type
_entity.pdbx_description
1 polymer ?
#
loop_
_entity_poly.entity_id
_entity_poly.type
_entity_poly.pdbx_seq_one_letter_code
_entity_poly.pdbx_strand_id
1 'polypeptide(L)'
;MAALTVRGYVTLVADELEALLHFAPPPTTAGNAEDTSEEINADRLNRLMSEQRLTPLPARKIDELLTNLAKAKGPVSIRVATGTLPEAGRPEEADWESLTAPGAFQPFASKVLAEADPPALFRSRVERIAHERIVKKPGLFAKAEKVVEYEKVERRESVKLDLQVVRYFWAPAGTALAAILPAKPGKAGKSIFGRPIPPPAMDESGFHLGSGLVKDKNLIRAEVDGFVRVGAQWADLIPFHDHRWEIKKSPDGANVLLDFKPGNRQLPMPDMAEILRLALECADSPDSLIEREEIERAISAAIRGGKALVGLPLSGDRDAVIAIAVSDDKLKASLRLVKGRGHGRALELSAVSAAIVAAKLRGVNGEKLKKDVLEFYHSDKVELADYPLAEGRSPTSGKDRSLSGSVAFLPDEQKMAYIKILKDEPALSRFCHSLNDFALNEVVSLCFVKIDQEIAHFSPPSIGTPGMTVLGAILPALPGNDPVVWPFENVRLGNESLDSMEDGLLLVGEKDGESLLRVLPYRDALIEVIIDEAARQASLNLACEYGLGRPLNLERVQATLKAEGVSYGIDLKAITTAITDAKDGQEVKNRIVAQAREPVPAGGFRLHWQVRLATGAALTVRDDGSTDFKNQDRATIVTLGQPILRLEQIGTTGQDGMDVAGRIIRAPRDPRAGEAPSWDDSLSVEKLESGEQLIIATRSGNLRYEKNQLTIDAMQKIKGDVDAATGNLKFPGPVAISGSIVNGFAIIAGGDVFIGGSVEAALVSSDGAVRITEGVKGAKKGTVRARKTIDASFAEQAILLSVDNISLKSSALLCNIKTNGKVLLQGERGHLVGGLCRARNGVEAQNLGSDKGIKTQVSFGQDYLMHDLIETEEREIDKLRALLLQTDRKLNDLQKIGGNPDQTHQEKVKLLKLLEKRGIRLIELREKFDEYHPGDIVVRGTIYPGVILESHNRFHEIRTAKSRVCFSFDPQLGRILELPLK
;
A
#
# COMPACT_ATOMS: atom_id res chain seq x y z
N MET A 1 76.80 13.10 -48.64
CA MET A 1 77.13 12.83 -47.22
C MET A 1 77.96 11.56 -47.21
N ALA A 2 79.16 11.58 -46.64
CA ALA A 2 80.02 10.40 -46.61
C ALA A 2 79.29 9.24 -45.91
N ALA A 3 79.29 8.05 -46.51
CA ALA A 3 78.68 6.87 -45.91
C ALA A 3 79.44 6.54 -44.62
N LEU A 4 78.81 6.79 -43.47
CA LEU A 4 79.41 6.55 -42.17
C LEU A 4 79.70 5.05 -42.04
N THR A 5 80.98 4.70 -41.88
CA THR A 5 81.43 3.31 -41.79
C THR A 5 82.14 3.11 -40.46
N VAL A 6 81.82 2.04 -39.74
CA VAL A 6 82.33 1.73 -38.39
C VAL A 6 83.00 0.37 -38.43
N ARG A 7 84.19 0.22 -37.82
CA ARG A 7 84.83 -1.10 -37.70
C ARG A 7 84.54 -1.77 -36.37
N GLY A 8 84.30 -3.08 -36.41
CA GLY A 8 84.19 -3.93 -35.22
C GLY A 8 83.52 -5.26 -35.52
N TYR A 9 83.19 -5.99 -34.47
CA TYR A 9 82.54 -7.29 -34.55
C TYR A 9 81.04 -7.10 -34.38
N VAL A 10 80.24 -7.57 -35.35
CA VAL A 10 78.79 -7.43 -35.28
C VAL A 10 78.10 -8.76 -35.54
N THR A 11 77.13 -9.08 -34.69
CA THR A 11 76.28 -10.25 -34.84
C THR A 11 74.85 -9.86 -34.56
N LEU A 12 73.93 -10.26 -35.44
CA LEU A 12 72.51 -10.07 -35.26
C LEU A 12 71.88 -11.38 -34.77
N VAL A 13 71.33 -11.34 -33.55
CA VAL A 13 70.59 -12.46 -32.97
C VAL A 13 69.11 -12.09 -32.96
N ALA A 14 68.27 -12.97 -33.48
CA ALA A 14 66.85 -12.73 -33.65
C ALA A 14 66.04 -13.91 -33.13
N ASP A 15 65.00 -13.63 -32.34
CA ASP A 15 63.95 -14.59 -31.96
C ASP A 15 62.59 -14.15 -32.54
N GLU A 16 61.47 -14.74 -32.10
CA GLU A 16 60.16 -14.36 -32.66
C GLU A 16 59.70 -12.93 -32.30
N LEU A 17 60.19 -12.33 -31.22
CA LEU A 17 59.69 -11.06 -30.67
C LEU A 17 60.72 -9.93 -30.69
N GLU A 18 62.02 -10.20 -30.79
CA GLU A 18 63.04 -9.17 -30.90
C GLU A 18 64.28 -9.59 -31.71
N ALA A 19 64.88 -8.62 -32.40
CA ALA A 19 66.21 -8.76 -32.98
C ALA A 19 67.17 -7.77 -32.34
N LEU A 20 68.26 -8.30 -31.82
CA LEU A 20 69.31 -7.58 -31.11
C LEU A 20 70.59 -7.64 -31.94
N LEU A 21 71.07 -6.45 -32.33
CA LEU A 21 72.35 -6.26 -32.97
C LEU A 21 73.41 -6.08 -31.87
N HIS A 22 74.23 -7.10 -31.68
CA HIS A 22 75.36 -7.05 -30.78
C HIS A 22 76.57 -6.54 -31.56
N PHE A 23 77.16 -5.45 -31.08
CA PHE A 23 78.36 -4.85 -31.66
C PHE A 23 79.44 -4.72 -30.60
N ALA A 24 80.67 -5.10 -30.93
CA ALA A 24 81.84 -4.86 -30.10
C ALA A 24 82.92 -4.14 -30.91
N PRO A 25 83.42 -2.97 -30.46
CA PRO A 25 84.52 -2.28 -31.13
C PRO A 25 85.82 -3.10 -31.00
N PRO A 26 86.75 -3.00 -31.96
CA PRO A 26 88.03 -3.70 -31.89
C PRO A 26 88.88 -3.16 -30.73
N PRO A 27 89.68 -4.01 -30.05
CA PRO A 27 90.46 -3.60 -28.89
C PRO A 27 91.52 -2.55 -29.26
N THR A 28 91.65 -1.49 -28.45
CA THR A 28 92.48 -0.31 -28.75
C THR A 28 93.97 -0.47 -28.43
N THR A 29 94.44 -1.68 -28.05
CA THR A 29 95.83 -1.96 -27.68
C THR A 29 96.55 -2.79 -28.75
N ALA A 30 97.62 -2.23 -29.30
CA ALA A 30 98.60 -2.94 -30.12
C ALA A 30 99.22 -4.11 -29.34
N GLY A 31 99.15 -5.32 -29.89
CA GLY A 31 99.79 -6.52 -29.36
C GLY A 31 99.33 -7.82 -30.02
N ASN A 32 99.76 -8.06 -31.26
CA ASN A 32 99.85 -9.38 -31.93
C ASN A 32 98.64 -10.34 -31.87
N ALA A 33 97.47 -9.89 -32.30
CA ALA A 33 96.41 -10.79 -32.78
C ALA A 33 95.88 -10.27 -34.12
N GLU A 34 95.66 -11.16 -35.10
CA GLU A 34 95.07 -10.80 -36.40
C GLU A 34 93.75 -10.05 -36.19
N ASP A 35 93.68 -8.79 -36.60
CA ASP A 35 92.49 -7.97 -36.47
C ASP A 35 91.44 -8.44 -37.50
N THR A 36 90.54 -9.32 -37.06
CA THR A 36 89.42 -9.84 -37.84
C THR A 36 88.19 -8.92 -37.86
N SER A 37 88.32 -7.65 -37.42
CA SER A 37 87.20 -6.70 -37.43
C SER A 37 86.77 -6.33 -38.84
N GLU A 38 85.45 -6.30 -39.07
CA GLU A 38 84.87 -5.98 -40.38
C GLU A 38 84.39 -4.53 -40.45
N GLU A 39 84.26 -4.01 -41.68
CA GLU A 39 83.64 -2.70 -41.93
C GLU A 39 82.12 -2.82 -41.95
N ILE A 40 81.48 -2.12 -41.02
CA ILE A 40 80.05 -2.08 -40.84
C ILE A 40 79.54 -0.77 -41.45
N ASN A 41 78.84 -0.92 -42.56
CA ASN A 41 78.15 0.14 -43.27
C ASN A 41 76.68 -0.23 -43.47
N ALA A 42 75.93 0.64 -44.14
CA ALA A 42 74.51 0.44 -44.41
C ALA A 42 74.23 -0.88 -45.15
N ASP A 43 75.07 -1.25 -46.11
CA ASP A 43 74.93 -2.48 -46.88
C ASP A 43 75.17 -3.73 -46.03
N ARG A 44 76.18 -3.71 -45.14
CA ARG A 44 76.44 -4.82 -44.22
C ARG A 44 75.32 -5.01 -43.21
N LEU A 45 74.80 -3.93 -42.62
CA LEU A 45 73.66 -4.01 -41.70
C LEU A 45 72.40 -4.53 -42.40
N ASN A 46 72.12 -4.08 -43.62
CA ASN A 46 71.01 -4.60 -44.41
C ASN A 46 71.22 -6.08 -44.79
N ARG A 47 72.45 -6.50 -45.05
CA ARG A 47 72.79 -7.90 -45.31
C ARG A 47 72.55 -8.78 -44.08
N LEU A 48 72.96 -8.34 -42.90
CA LEU A 48 72.71 -9.04 -41.63
C LEU A 48 71.22 -9.17 -41.34
N MET A 49 70.45 -8.11 -41.57
CA MET A 49 68.98 -8.15 -41.47
C MET A 49 68.40 -9.16 -42.47
N SER A 50 68.87 -9.16 -43.72
CA SER A 50 68.42 -10.09 -44.76
C SER A 50 68.82 -11.55 -44.51
N GLU A 51 70.02 -11.80 -43.96
CA GLU A 51 70.51 -13.14 -43.60
C GLU A 51 69.61 -13.77 -42.53
N GLN A 52 69.13 -12.97 -41.58
CA GLN A 52 68.12 -13.36 -40.59
C GLN A 52 66.68 -13.27 -41.13
N ARG A 53 66.47 -13.00 -42.43
CA ARG A 53 65.14 -12.84 -43.08
C ARG A 53 64.26 -11.75 -42.46
N LEU A 54 64.87 -10.72 -41.90
CA LEU A 54 64.20 -9.53 -41.36
C LEU A 54 64.05 -8.45 -42.43
N THR A 55 63.08 -7.56 -42.23
CA THR A 55 62.86 -6.44 -43.15
C THR A 55 64.02 -5.45 -43.06
N PRO A 56 64.56 -4.93 -44.18
CA PRO A 56 65.63 -3.94 -44.16
C PRO A 56 65.28 -2.72 -43.32
N LEU A 57 66.27 -2.16 -42.63
CA LEU A 57 66.04 -0.99 -41.78
C LEU A 57 65.88 0.27 -42.65
N PRO A 58 64.99 1.21 -42.29
CA PRO A 58 64.90 2.50 -42.98
C PRO A 58 66.22 3.24 -42.90
N ALA A 59 66.63 3.91 -43.98
CA ALA A 59 67.92 4.61 -44.08
C ALA A 59 68.22 5.51 -42.86
N ARG A 60 67.22 6.27 -42.38
CA ARG A 60 67.35 7.12 -41.19
C ARG A 60 67.73 6.36 -39.91
N LYS A 61 67.19 5.15 -39.71
CA LYS A 61 67.54 4.30 -38.56
C LYS A 61 68.92 3.68 -38.71
N ILE A 62 69.34 3.36 -39.94
CA ILE A 62 70.69 2.86 -40.21
C ILE A 62 71.73 3.93 -39.86
N ASP A 63 71.49 5.19 -40.26
CA ASP A 63 72.38 6.30 -39.95
C ASP A 63 72.48 6.55 -38.43
N GLU A 64 71.35 6.50 -37.72
CA GLU A 64 71.30 6.60 -36.26
C GLU A 64 72.05 5.43 -35.58
N LEU A 65 71.87 4.20 -36.07
CA LEU A 65 72.57 3.02 -35.55
C LEU A 65 74.07 3.13 -35.77
N LEU A 66 74.53 3.41 -36.98
CA LEU A 66 75.96 3.56 -37.30
C LEU A 66 76.59 4.70 -36.48
N THR A 67 75.87 5.81 -36.26
CA THR A 67 76.33 6.90 -35.39
C THR A 67 76.47 6.45 -33.92
N ASN A 68 75.55 5.61 -33.44
CA ASN A 68 75.61 5.06 -32.09
C ASN A 68 76.73 4.04 -31.93
N LEU A 69 76.94 3.18 -32.93
CA LEU A 69 78.05 2.21 -32.95
C LEU A 69 79.41 2.94 -32.98
N ALA A 70 79.55 4.01 -33.79
CA ALA A 70 80.76 4.81 -33.87
C ALA A 70 81.16 5.47 -32.54
N LYS A 71 80.19 5.71 -31.64
CA LYS A 71 80.41 6.33 -30.33
C LYS A 71 80.58 5.30 -29.20
N ALA A 72 80.37 4.01 -29.47
CA ALA A 72 80.42 2.97 -28.46
C ALA A 72 81.88 2.70 -28.04
N LYS A 73 82.16 2.84 -26.73
CA LYS A 73 83.49 2.60 -26.15
C LYS A 73 83.72 1.14 -25.70
N GLY A 74 82.74 0.27 -25.88
CA GLY A 74 82.75 -1.16 -25.50
C GLY A 74 81.58 -1.92 -26.14
N PRO A 75 81.41 -3.22 -25.86
CA PRO A 75 80.33 -4.03 -26.44
C PRO A 75 78.94 -3.47 -26.10
N VAL A 76 78.08 -3.35 -27.10
CA VAL A 76 76.71 -2.84 -26.97
C VAL A 76 75.74 -3.76 -27.71
N SER A 77 74.56 -3.95 -27.13
CA SER A 77 73.48 -4.72 -27.70
C SER A 77 72.34 -3.77 -28.00
N ILE A 78 72.03 -3.56 -29.29
CA ILE A 78 71.03 -2.58 -29.71
C ILE A 78 69.86 -3.32 -30.35
N ARG A 79 68.65 -3.08 -29.86
CA ARG A 79 67.44 -3.65 -30.44
C ARG A 79 67.12 -2.97 -31.76
N VAL A 80 67.11 -3.76 -32.84
CA VAL A 80 66.91 -3.28 -34.20
C VAL A 80 65.53 -3.65 -34.77
N ALA A 81 64.87 -4.67 -34.23
CA ALA A 81 63.46 -4.97 -34.51
C ALA A 81 62.73 -5.49 -33.26
N THR A 82 61.43 -5.19 -33.13
CA THR A 82 60.57 -5.68 -32.05
C THR A 82 59.19 -6.05 -32.59
N GLY A 83 58.68 -7.21 -32.19
CA GLY A 83 57.34 -7.68 -32.45
C GLY A 83 56.34 -7.14 -31.43
N THR A 84 55.05 -7.34 -31.69
CA THR A 84 53.96 -6.99 -30.78
C THR A 84 53.40 -8.25 -30.13
N LEU A 85 53.30 -8.27 -28.80
CA LEU A 85 52.69 -9.37 -28.06
C LEU A 85 51.18 -9.44 -28.32
N PRO A 86 50.58 -10.64 -28.35
CA PRO A 86 49.13 -10.78 -28.46
C PRO A 86 48.41 -10.30 -27.19
N GLU A 87 47.22 -9.74 -27.37
CA GLU A 87 46.30 -9.41 -26.27
C GLU A 87 45.36 -10.60 -26.02
N ALA A 88 45.26 -11.05 -24.78
CA ALA A 88 44.30 -12.08 -24.40
C ALA A 88 42.85 -11.58 -24.52
N GLY A 89 41.94 -12.45 -24.96
CA GLY A 89 40.52 -12.12 -25.03
C GLY A 89 39.86 -12.06 -23.66
N ARG A 90 38.65 -11.48 -23.59
CA ARG A 90 37.82 -11.49 -22.38
C ARG A 90 36.59 -12.35 -22.63
N PRO A 91 36.21 -13.26 -21.70
CA PRO A 91 35.02 -14.10 -21.84
C PRO A 91 33.74 -13.27 -21.75
N GLU A 92 32.59 -13.91 -21.95
CA GLU A 92 31.30 -13.28 -21.70
C GLU A 92 31.14 -12.95 -20.20
N GLU A 93 30.73 -11.73 -19.90
CA GLU A 93 30.48 -11.26 -18.53
C GLU A 93 29.04 -10.73 -18.43
N ALA A 94 28.42 -10.88 -17.27
CA ALA A 94 27.11 -10.31 -16.99
C ALA A 94 27.26 -9.05 -16.13
N ASP A 95 26.75 -7.91 -16.60
CA ASP A 95 26.68 -6.67 -15.85
C ASP A 95 25.33 -6.59 -15.14
N TRP A 96 25.34 -6.76 -13.81
CA TRP A 96 24.10 -6.93 -13.05
C TRP A 96 23.60 -5.67 -12.38
N GLU A 97 22.29 -5.56 -12.38
CA GLU A 97 21.54 -4.57 -11.62
C GLU A 97 21.64 -4.83 -10.11
N SER A 98 21.36 -3.77 -9.34
CA SER A 98 21.37 -3.82 -7.88
C SER A 98 19.94 -3.82 -7.36
N LEU A 99 19.40 -5.02 -7.12
CA LEU A 99 18.09 -5.22 -6.52
C LEU A 99 18.24 -5.60 -5.03
N THR A 100 17.28 -5.23 -4.20
CA THR A 100 17.22 -5.64 -2.79
C THR A 100 15.92 -6.36 -2.50
N ALA A 101 15.95 -7.29 -1.55
CA ALA A 101 14.75 -8.05 -1.20
C ALA A 101 13.74 -7.17 -0.46
N PRO A 102 12.43 -7.34 -0.72
CA PRO A 102 11.38 -6.75 0.10
C PRO A 102 11.62 -7.05 1.59
N GLY A 103 11.32 -6.08 2.47
CA GLY A 103 11.60 -6.19 3.90
C GLY A 103 10.97 -7.43 4.58
N ALA A 104 9.84 -7.91 4.06
CA ALA A 104 9.20 -9.15 4.52
C ALA A 104 10.00 -10.42 4.16
N PHE A 105 10.79 -10.39 3.09
CA PHE A 105 11.56 -11.53 2.59
C PHE A 105 13.00 -11.53 3.12
N GLN A 106 13.51 -10.37 3.52
CA GLN A 106 14.87 -10.19 4.03
C GLN A 106 15.24 -11.12 5.20
N PRO A 107 14.36 -11.41 6.18
CA PRO A 107 14.66 -12.36 7.27
C PRO A 107 14.86 -13.80 6.79
N PHE A 108 14.30 -14.17 5.63
CA PHE A 108 14.35 -15.52 5.09
C PHE A 108 15.54 -15.75 4.16
N ALA A 109 16.16 -14.68 3.64
CA ALA A 109 17.21 -14.76 2.62
C ALA A 109 18.35 -15.72 3.00
N SER A 110 18.94 -15.55 4.18
CA SER A 110 20.06 -16.40 4.64
C SER A 110 19.68 -17.88 4.76
N LYS A 111 18.45 -18.17 5.20
CA LYS A 111 17.96 -19.54 5.37
C LYS A 111 17.65 -20.20 4.03
N VAL A 112 16.98 -19.48 3.13
CA VAL A 112 16.65 -19.95 1.76
C VAL A 112 17.93 -20.29 1.00
N LEU A 113 18.96 -19.44 1.08
CA LEU A 113 20.23 -19.66 0.41
C LEU A 113 20.99 -20.87 0.96
N ALA A 114 20.93 -21.11 2.26
CA ALA A 114 21.61 -22.23 2.91
C ALA A 114 20.93 -23.59 2.67
N GLU A 115 19.60 -23.61 2.53
CA GLU A 115 18.82 -24.83 2.30
C GLU A 115 18.65 -25.18 0.80
N ALA A 116 19.03 -24.28 -0.12
CA ALA A 116 18.86 -24.50 -1.55
C ALA A 116 19.91 -25.45 -2.14
N ASP A 117 19.46 -26.29 -3.07
CA ASP A 117 20.34 -27.18 -3.82
C ASP A 117 21.43 -26.41 -4.61
N PRO A 118 22.58 -27.04 -4.88
CA PRO A 118 23.60 -26.45 -5.75
C PRO A 118 23.05 -26.11 -7.15
N PRO A 119 23.54 -25.04 -7.79
CA PRO A 119 23.10 -24.65 -9.13
C PRO A 119 23.29 -25.75 -10.17
N ALA A 120 22.23 -26.09 -10.90
CA ALA A 120 22.30 -26.99 -12.04
C ALA A 120 22.62 -26.20 -13.31
N LEU A 121 23.89 -26.17 -13.71
CA LEU A 121 24.39 -25.40 -14.85
C LEU A 121 24.57 -26.27 -16.07
N PHE A 122 24.08 -25.82 -17.22
CA PHE A 122 24.14 -26.56 -18.48
C PHE A 122 24.73 -25.72 -19.61
N ARG A 123 25.35 -26.39 -20.58
CA ARG A 123 25.72 -25.85 -21.90
C ARG A 123 24.91 -26.59 -22.96
N SER A 124 24.28 -25.88 -23.88
CA SER A 124 23.60 -26.51 -25.01
C SER A 124 24.54 -26.69 -26.20
N ARG A 125 24.55 -27.90 -26.76
CA ARG A 125 25.28 -28.27 -27.97
C ARG A 125 24.27 -28.69 -29.03
N VAL A 126 24.25 -27.97 -30.16
CA VAL A 126 23.34 -28.25 -31.27
C VAL A 126 24.01 -29.23 -32.23
N GLU A 127 23.51 -30.47 -32.25
CA GLU A 127 23.91 -31.49 -33.22
C GLU A 127 22.91 -31.51 -34.38
N ARG A 128 23.40 -31.62 -35.63
CA ARG A 128 22.55 -31.74 -36.82
C ARG A 128 22.49 -33.21 -37.22
N ILE A 129 21.35 -33.86 -36.98
CA ILE A 129 21.13 -35.27 -37.32
C ILE A 129 20.41 -35.34 -38.66
N ALA A 130 20.93 -36.10 -39.62
CA ALA A 130 20.36 -36.21 -40.96
C ALA A 130 19.38 -37.40 -41.07
N HIS A 131 18.15 -37.16 -41.52
CA HIS A 131 17.12 -38.17 -41.75
C HIS A 131 16.79 -38.27 -43.26
N GLU A 132 16.81 -39.49 -43.83
CA GLU A 132 16.47 -39.72 -45.25
C GLU A 132 14.98 -40.03 -45.43
N ARG A 133 14.26 -39.21 -46.21
CA ARG A 133 12.87 -39.44 -46.61
C ARG A 133 12.77 -39.67 -48.12
N ILE A 134 12.10 -40.75 -48.53
CA ILE A 134 11.87 -41.07 -49.95
C ILE A 134 10.51 -40.51 -50.39
N VAL A 135 10.50 -39.62 -51.38
CA VAL A 135 9.28 -39.00 -51.94
C VAL A 135 9.06 -39.49 -53.37
N LYS A 136 7.88 -40.05 -53.67
CA LYS A 136 7.45 -40.41 -55.05
C LYS A 136 6.56 -39.29 -55.61
N LYS A 137 6.94 -38.71 -56.75
CA LYS A 137 6.14 -37.72 -57.48
C LYS A 137 5.01 -38.43 -58.28
N PRO A 138 3.83 -37.81 -58.51
CA PRO A 138 2.76 -38.44 -59.26
C PRO A 138 3.00 -38.33 -60.78
N GLY A 139 3.01 -39.47 -61.47
CA GLY A 139 3.18 -39.60 -62.92
C GLY A 139 3.57 -41.04 -63.28
N LEU A 140 3.03 -41.58 -64.39
CA LEU A 140 3.07 -43.02 -64.73
C LEU A 140 4.48 -43.64 -64.90
N PHE A 141 5.57 -42.86 -64.78
CA PHE A 141 6.96 -43.32 -64.73
C PHE A 141 7.85 -42.49 -63.78
N ALA A 142 7.33 -42.03 -62.63
CA ALA A 142 8.11 -41.24 -61.66
C ALA A 142 8.99 -42.11 -60.74
N LYS A 143 10.32 -41.94 -60.83
CA LYS A 143 11.31 -42.50 -59.89
C LYS A 143 11.20 -41.83 -58.51
N ALA A 144 11.35 -42.63 -57.46
CA ALA A 144 11.39 -42.14 -56.08
C ALA A 144 12.71 -41.39 -55.80
N GLU A 145 12.63 -40.19 -55.23
CA GLU A 145 13.78 -39.32 -54.94
C GLU A 145 14.05 -39.33 -53.42
N LYS A 146 15.30 -39.57 -53.02
CA LYS A 146 15.75 -39.53 -51.62
C LYS A 146 16.08 -38.08 -51.25
N VAL A 147 15.37 -37.52 -50.26
CA VAL A 147 15.63 -36.19 -49.71
C VAL A 147 16.19 -36.35 -48.30
N VAL A 148 17.36 -35.76 -48.02
CA VAL A 148 17.99 -35.74 -46.69
C VAL A 148 17.52 -34.49 -45.95
N GLU A 149 16.84 -34.66 -44.83
CA GLU A 149 16.31 -33.58 -43.98
C GLU A 149 17.12 -33.55 -42.67
N TYR A 150 17.67 -32.39 -42.29
CA TYR A 150 18.51 -32.26 -41.09
C TYR A 150 17.66 -31.78 -39.91
N GLU A 151 17.54 -32.61 -38.88
CA GLU A 151 16.95 -32.25 -37.59
C GLU A 151 18.02 -31.65 -36.68
N LYS A 152 17.77 -30.46 -36.14
CA LYS A 152 18.63 -29.85 -35.11
C LYS A 152 18.22 -30.43 -33.76
N VAL A 153 19.06 -31.28 -33.20
CA VAL A 153 18.87 -31.85 -31.86
C VAL A 153 19.80 -31.11 -30.89
N GLU A 154 19.20 -30.38 -29.96
CA GLU A 154 19.92 -29.65 -28.93
C GLU A 154 20.15 -30.57 -27.71
N ARG A 155 21.39 -30.98 -27.46
CA ARG A 155 21.78 -31.77 -26.28
C ARG A 155 22.30 -30.84 -25.18
N ARG A 156 21.83 -31.02 -23.94
CA ARG A 156 22.29 -30.26 -22.77
C ARG A 156 23.32 -31.08 -21.99
N GLU A 157 24.51 -30.54 -21.82
CA GLU A 157 25.60 -31.15 -21.04
C GLU A 157 25.80 -30.35 -19.75
N SER A 158 26.03 -31.02 -18.61
CA SER A 158 26.28 -30.34 -17.34
C SER A 158 27.71 -29.80 -17.26
N VAL A 159 27.87 -28.58 -16.73
CA VAL A 159 29.16 -27.90 -16.64
C VAL A 159 29.62 -27.85 -15.20
N LYS A 160 30.88 -28.23 -14.94
CA LYS A 160 31.50 -28.13 -13.62
C LYS A 160 32.24 -26.80 -13.50
N LEU A 161 31.68 -25.87 -12.72
CA LEU A 161 32.27 -24.57 -12.39
C LEU A 161 32.47 -24.42 -10.87
N ASP A 162 33.23 -23.40 -10.48
CA ASP A 162 33.25 -22.94 -9.09
C ASP A 162 31.89 -22.31 -8.73
N LEU A 163 31.22 -22.89 -7.72
CA LEU A 163 29.88 -22.52 -7.29
C LEU A 163 29.88 -21.52 -6.12
N GLN A 164 31.00 -20.86 -5.84
CA GLN A 164 31.03 -19.79 -4.85
C GLN A 164 30.09 -18.63 -5.25
N VAL A 165 29.13 -18.33 -4.37
CA VAL A 165 28.20 -17.20 -4.55
C VAL A 165 28.91 -15.90 -4.20
N VAL A 166 29.02 -15.00 -5.18
CA VAL A 166 29.64 -13.67 -5.07
C VAL A 166 28.64 -12.66 -4.51
N ARG A 167 27.38 -12.74 -4.92
CA ARG A 167 26.29 -11.92 -4.39
C ARG A 167 24.94 -12.61 -4.58
N TYR A 168 23.95 -12.15 -3.84
CA TYR A 168 22.56 -12.54 -4.01
C TYR A 168 21.63 -11.36 -3.83
N PHE A 169 20.44 -11.46 -4.40
CA PHE A 169 19.34 -10.51 -4.22
C PHE A 169 18.02 -11.18 -4.58
N TRP A 170 16.89 -10.59 -4.20
CA TRP A 170 15.58 -11.06 -4.66
C TRP A 170 15.16 -10.30 -5.91
N ALA A 171 14.54 -10.99 -6.86
CA ALA A 171 14.00 -10.39 -8.07
C ALA A 171 12.61 -10.95 -8.39
N PRO A 172 11.68 -10.11 -8.87
CA PRO A 172 10.42 -10.57 -9.40
C PRO A 172 10.57 -11.18 -10.80
N ALA A 173 9.64 -12.05 -11.16
CA ALA A 173 9.53 -12.66 -12.48
C ALA A 173 9.45 -11.59 -13.58
N GLY A 174 10.11 -11.84 -14.71
CA GLY A 174 10.19 -10.96 -15.88
C GLY A 174 11.25 -9.85 -15.79
N THR A 175 11.80 -9.60 -14.59
CA THR A 175 12.77 -8.52 -14.36
C THR A 175 14.06 -8.78 -15.12
N ALA A 176 14.57 -7.75 -15.81
CA ALA A 176 15.92 -7.79 -16.38
C ALA A 176 16.93 -7.63 -15.24
N LEU A 177 17.79 -8.61 -15.06
CA LEU A 177 18.71 -8.69 -13.93
C LEU A 177 20.13 -8.28 -14.30
N ALA A 178 20.51 -8.52 -15.55
CA ALA A 178 21.83 -8.21 -16.04
C ALA A 178 21.88 -8.13 -17.56
N ALA A 179 22.86 -7.40 -18.10
CA ALA A 179 23.20 -7.43 -19.52
C ALA A 179 24.43 -8.30 -19.76
N ILE A 180 24.36 -9.22 -20.73
CA ILE A 180 25.50 -10.03 -21.14
C ILE A 180 26.35 -9.21 -22.11
N LEU A 181 27.57 -8.93 -21.67
CA LEU A 181 28.63 -8.33 -22.47
C LEU A 181 29.27 -9.43 -23.33
N PRO A 182 29.32 -9.26 -24.67
CA PRO A 182 29.86 -10.29 -25.55
C PRO A 182 31.35 -10.50 -25.31
N ALA A 183 31.80 -11.74 -25.47
CA ALA A 183 33.22 -12.08 -25.40
C ALA A 183 34.01 -11.24 -26.41
N LYS A 184 35.13 -10.67 -25.97
CA LYS A 184 36.03 -9.91 -26.84
C LYS A 184 37.15 -10.85 -27.30
N PRO A 185 37.28 -11.15 -28.61
CA PRO A 185 38.36 -11.98 -29.09
C PRO A 185 39.71 -11.34 -28.77
N GLY A 186 40.69 -12.18 -28.40
CA GLY A 186 42.06 -11.71 -28.24
C GLY A 186 42.61 -11.17 -29.55
N LYS A 187 43.53 -10.20 -29.49
CA LYS A 187 44.17 -9.67 -30.70
C LYS A 187 45.49 -10.38 -30.94
N ALA A 188 45.69 -10.84 -32.18
CA ALA A 188 46.95 -11.45 -32.58
C ALA A 188 48.11 -10.45 -32.47
N GLY A 189 49.22 -10.92 -31.91
CA GLY A 189 50.49 -10.23 -31.96
C GLY A 189 51.14 -10.35 -33.34
N LYS A 190 52.30 -9.76 -33.53
CA LYS A 190 53.07 -9.85 -34.79
C LYS A 190 54.53 -10.05 -34.47
N SER A 191 55.11 -11.13 -34.97
CA SER A 191 56.55 -11.39 -34.81
C SER A 191 57.37 -10.38 -35.60
N ILE A 192 58.67 -10.28 -35.28
CA ILE A 192 59.60 -9.42 -36.05
C ILE A 192 59.75 -9.83 -37.52
N PHE A 193 59.37 -11.08 -37.85
CA PHE A 193 59.34 -11.61 -39.22
C PHE A 193 58.00 -11.36 -39.93
N GLY A 194 57.08 -10.64 -39.28
CA GLY A 194 55.78 -10.27 -39.83
C GLY A 194 54.72 -11.37 -39.78
N ARG A 195 54.98 -12.50 -39.10
CA ARG A 195 54.00 -13.58 -38.92
C ARG A 195 53.07 -13.26 -37.74
N PRO A 196 51.76 -13.56 -37.84
CA PRO A 196 50.84 -13.34 -36.74
C PRO A 196 51.14 -14.32 -35.59
N ILE A 197 51.24 -13.81 -34.36
CA ILE A 197 51.32 -14.63 -33.14
C ILE A 197 49.89 -14.76 -32.61
N PRO A 198 49.29 -15.96 -32.62
CA PRO A 198 47.91 -16.13 -32.18
C PRO A 198 47.77 -15.77 -30.69
N PRO A 199 46.64 -15.18 -30.26
CA PRO A 199 46.39 -14.95 -28.84
C PRO A 199 46.25 -16.27 -28.08
N PRO A 200 46.47 -16.28 -26.75
CA PRO A 200 46.20 -17.44 -25.91
C PRO A 200 44.78 -17.95 -26.15
N ALA A 201 44.60 -19.27 -26.23
CA ALA A 201 43.29 -19.89 -26.44
C ALA A 201 42.33 -19.44 -25.33
N MET A 202 41.19 -18.88 -25.73
CA MET A 202 40.15 -18.48 -24.77
C MET A 202 39.46 -19.74 -24.27
N ASP A 203 39.30 -19.87 -22.95
CA ASP A 203 38.46 -20.91 -22.38
C ASP A 203 37.04 -20.75 -22.94
N GLU A 204 36.47 -21.82 -23.50
CA GLU A 204 35.17 -21.77 -24.20
C GLU A 204 33.98 -21.69 -23.23
N SER A 205 34.21 -21.36 -21.96
CA SER A 205 33.22 -21.19 -20.91
C SER A 205 32.50 -19.84 -21.06
N GLY A 206 31.36 -19.86 -21.76
CA GLY A 206 30.43 -18.72 -21.78
C GLY A 206 29.75 -18.48 -20.43
N PHE A 207 28.92 -17.44 -20.32
CA PHE A 207 28.17 -17.21 -19.07
C PHE A 207 27.00 -18.20 -18.94
N HIS A 208 26.94 -18.96 -17.85
CA HIS A 208 25.98 -20.05 -17.66
C HIS A 208 24.79 -19.66 -16.79
N LEU A 209 23.57 -19.81 -17.31
CA LEU A 209 22.35 -19.61 -16.54
C LEU A 209 21.83 -20.96 -16.01
N GLY A 210 21.61 -21.03 -14.71
CA GLY A 210 20.88 -22.10 -14.06
C GLY A 210 19.37 -21.86 -14.07
N SER A 211 18.66 -22.71 -13.35
CA SER A 211 17.19 -22.69 -13.29
C SER A 211 16.63 -21.33 -12.88
N GLY A 212 15.49 -20.96 -13.49
CA GLY A 212 14.74 -19.76 -13.15
C GLY A 212 15.27 -18.47 -13.78
N LEU A 213 16.33 -18.55 -14.58
CA LEU A 213 16.87 -17.43 -15.37
C LEU A 213 16.89 -17.79 -16.85
N VAL A 214 16.54 -16.82 -17.70
CA VAL A 214 16.57 -16.97 -19.16
C VAL A 214 17.39 -15.87 -19.81
N LYS A 215 18.12 -16.25 -20.86
CA LYS A 215 18.81 -15.29 -21.74
C LYS A 215 17.83 -14.82 -22.81
N ASP A 216 17.35 -13.59 -22.66
CA ASP A 216 16.54 -12.89 -23.65
C ASP A 216 17.43 -11.89 -24.40
N LYS A 217 17.88 -12.29 -25.60
CA LYS A 217 18.88 -11.55 -26.41
C LYS A 217 20.19 -11.33 -25.64
N ASN A 218 20.46 -10.10 -25.22
CA ASN A 218 21.62 -9.69 -24.44
C ASN A 218 21.28 -9.42 -22.96
N LEU A 219 20.08 -9.79 -22.49
CA LEU A 219 19.66 -9.63 -21.11
C LEU A 219 19.44 -10.97 -20.43
N ILE A 220 19.75 -11.04 -19.15
CA ILE A 220 19.35 -12.12 -18.25
C ILE A 220 18.07 -11.66 -17.56
N ARG A 221 17.01 -12.46 -17.66
CA ARG A 221 15.73 -12.18 -17.00
C ARG A 221 15.38 -13.27 -15.99
N ALA A 222 14.75 -12.87 -14.90
CA ALA A 222 14.09 -13.81 -14.00
C ALA A 222 12.86 -14.42 -14.70
N GLU A 223 12.71 -15.74 -14.68
CA GLU A 223 11.50 -16.41 -15.16
C GLU A 223 10.43 -16.50 -14.07
N VAL A 224 10.86 -16.53 -12.80
CA VAL A 224 9.99 -16.61 -11.63
C VAL A 224 10.49 -15.67 -10.53
N ASP A 225 9.59 -15.33 -9.61
CA ASP A 225 9.91 -14.56 -8.40
C ASP A 225 10.87 -15.37 -7.52
N GLY A 226 12.00 -14.79 -7.09
CA GLY A 226 12.93 -15.53 -6.22
C GLY A 226 14.26 -14.87 -5.91
N PHE A 227 15.07 -15.57 -5.12
CA PHE A 227 16.43 -15.16 -4.77
C PHE A 227 17.41 -15.58 -5.86
N VAL A 228 17.99 -14.60 -6.53
CA VAL A 228 19.05 -14.76 -7.53
C VAL A 228 20.38 -14.95 -6.81
N ARG A 229 21.12 -16.00 -7.18
CA ARG A 229 22.52 -16.20 -6.80
C ARG A 229 23.41 -15.92 -8.00
N VAL A 230 24.49 -15.17 -7.78
CA VAL A 230 25.45 -14.83 -8.82
C VAL A 230 26.83 -15.35 -8.42
N GLY A 231 27.41 -16.20 -9.26
CA GLY A 231 28.81 -16.64 -9.18
C GLY A 231 29.70 -15.93 -10.20
N ALA A 232 30.92 -16.44 -10.41
CA ALA A 232 31.91 -15.80 -11.28
C ALA A 232 31.52 -15.81 -12.78
N GLN A 233 31.03 -16.94 -13.29
CA GLN A 233 30.59 -17.12 -14.69
C GLN A 233 29.22 -17.79 -14.78
N TRP A 234 28.44 -17.74 -13.70
CA TRP A 234 27.12 -18.34 -13.65
C TRP A 234 26.17 -17.57 -12.76
N ALA A 235 24.88 -17.79 -12.97
CA ALA A 235 23.85 -17.36 -12.04
C ALA A 235 22.64 -18.27 -12.11
N ASP A 236 21.90 -18.38 -11.01
CA ASP A 236 20.63 -19.09 -10.97
C ASP A 236 19.65 -18.39 -10.03
N LEU A 237 18.40 -18.85 -10.02
CA LEU A 237 17.34 -18.25 -9.22
C LEU A 237 16.63 -19.33 -8.40
N ILE A 238 16.58 -19.13 -7.08
CA ILE A 238 15.83 -19.95 -6.13
C ILE A 238 14.43 -19.37 -5.99
N PRO A 239 13.37 -20.07 -6.46
CA PRO A 239 12.01 -19.54 -6.42
C PRO A 239 11.56 -19.20 -4.99
N PHE A 240 11.11 -17.96 -4.79
CA PHE A 240 10.65 -17.47 -3.50
C PHE A 240 9.61 -16.38 -3.73
N HIS A 241 8.34 -16.68 -3.44
CA HIS A 241 7.22 -15.75 -3.63
C HIS A 241 6.16 -15.94 -2.57
N ASP A 242 5.31 -14.93 -2.43
CA ASP A 242 4.21 -14.94 -1.46
C ASP A 242 3.09 -15.93 -1.84
N HIS A 243 2.27 -16.25 -0.84
CA HIS A 243 0.98 -16.90 -1.04
C HIS A 243 0.04 -15.93 -1.74
N ARG A 244 -0.63 -16.37 -2.81
CA ARG A 244 -1.62 -15.54 -3.53
C ARG A 244 -3.00 -16.13 -3.34
N TRP A 245 -3.99 -15.28 -3.11
CA TRP A 245 -5.36 -15.76 -2.92
C TRP A 245 -6.40 -14.71 -3.29
N GLU A 246 -7.61 -15.19 -3.59
CA GLU A 246 -8.75 -14.37 -3.99
C GLU A 246 -10.06 -15.02 -3.52
N ILE A 247 -11.01 -14.19 -3.07
CA ILE A 247 -12.38 -14.58 -2.75
C ILE A 247 -13.31 -14.09 -3.85
N LYS A 248 -14.17 -14.96 -4.37
CA LYS A 248 -15.13 -14.62 -5.41
C LYS A 248 -16.45 -15.36 -5.25
N LYS A 249 -17.56 -14.75 -5.68
CA LYS A 249 -18.83 -15.46 -5.81
C LYS A 249 -18.84 -16.26 -7.12
N SER A 250 -19.37 -17.46 -7.08
CA SER A 250 -19.60 -18.29 -8.26
C SER A 250 -20.60 -17.61 -9.22
N PRO A 251 -20.49 -17.86 -10.53
CA PRO A 251 -21.35 -17.20 -11.52
C PRO A 251 -22.85 -17.42 -11.33
N ASP A 252 -23.25 -18.53 -10.71
CA ASP A 252 -24.65 -18.87 -10.44
C ASP A 252 -25.18 -18.29 -9.11
N GLY A 253 -24.32 -17.57 -8.38
CA GLY A 253 -24.59 -16.95 -7.09
C GLY A 253 -24.60 -17.92 -5.91
N ALA A 254 -24.44 -19.22 -6.11
CA ALA A 254 -24.72 -20.23 -5.08
C ALA A 254 -23.57 -20.45 -4.08
N ASN A 255 -22.33 -20.19 -4.51
CA ASN A 255 -21.10 -20.45 -3.78
C ASN A 255 -20.22 -19.20 -3.62
N VAL A 256 -19.58 -19.08 -2.47
CA VAL A 256 -18.37 -18.27 -2.25
C VAL A 256 -17.17 -19.19 -2.43
N LEU A 257 -16.19 -18.76 -3.22
CA LEU A 257 -15.05 -19.57 -3.63
C LEU A 257 -13.74 -18.89 -3.21
N LEU A 258 -12.79 -19.70 -2.72
CA LEU A 258 -11.40 -19.32 -2.48
C LEU A 258 -10.49 -19.94 -3.54
N ASP A 259 -9.82 -19.09 -4.31
CA ASP A 259 -8.64 -19.50 -5.07
C ASP A 259 -7.41 -19.20 -4.20
N PHE A 260 -6.59 -20.21 -3.93
CA PHE A 260 -5.37 -20.08 -3.13
C PHE A 260 -4.19 -20.76 -3.83
N LYS A 261 -3.17 -19.99 -4.18
CA LYS A 261 -1.91 -20.47 -4.75
C LYS A 261 -0.81 -20.38 -3.70
N PRO A 262 -0.28 -21.51 -3.20
CA PRO A 262 0.75 -21.50 -2.17
C PRO A 262 2.04 -20.86 -2.69
N GLY A 263 2.60 -19.97 -1.87
CA GLY A 263 3.94 -19.42 -1.98
C GLY A 263 5.02 -20.31 -1.38
N ASN A 264 6.14 -19.71 -1.02
CA ASN A 264 7.20 -20.42 -0.33
C ASN A 264 6.74 -20.87 1.07
N ARG A 265 6.89 -22.17 1.38
CA ARG A 265 6.49 -22.79 2.66
C ARG A 265 7.09 -22.19 3.92
N GLN A 266 8.16 -21.41 3.81
CA GLN A 266 8.78 -20.75 4.96
C GLN A 266 8.06 -19.45 5.35
N LEU A 267 7.19 -18.91 4.49
CA LEU A 267 6.40 -17.72 4.77
C LEU A 267 5.26 -18.03 5.75
N PRO A 268 4.82 -17.04 6.54
CA PRO A 268 3.66 -17.19 7.41
C PRO A 268 2.39 -17.43 6.57
N MET A 269 1.44 -18.14 7.18
CA MET A 269 0.11 -18.32 6.60
C MET A 269 -0.56 -16.94 6.39
N PRO A 270 -1.38 -16.77 5.33
CA PRO A 270 -2.17 -15.56 5.16
C PRO A 270 -3.05 -15.27 6.38
N ASP A 271 -3.40 -13.99 6.56
CA ASP A 271 -4.28 -13.58 7.65
C ASP A 271 -5.69 -14.17 7.48
N MET A 272 -6.04 -15.07 8.39
CA MET A 272 -7.32 -15.76 8.39
C MET A 272 -8.50 -14.85 8.72
N ALA A 273 -8.28 -13.79 9.50
CA ALA A 273 -9.32 -12.82 9.78
C ALA A 273 -9.75 -12.10 8.50
N GLU A 274 -8.79 -11.79 7.64
CA GLU A 274 -9.04 -11.09 6.37
C GLU A 274 -9.74 -11.99 5.34
N ILE A 275 -9.34 -13.27 5.25
CA ILE A 275 -10.01 -14.25 4.38
C ILE A 275 -11.48 -14.44 4.79
N LEU A 276 -11.75 -14.59 6.09
CA LEU A 276 -13.12 -14.75 6.61
C LEU A 276 -13.97 -13.49 6.41
N ARG A 277 -13.38 -12.31 6.60
CA ARG A 277 -14.06 -11.02 6.37
C ARG A 277 -14.53 -10.90 4.92
N LEU A 278 -13.64 -11.17 3.96
CA LEU A 278 -13.96 -11.11 2.53
C LEU A 278 -14.94 -12.21 2.09
N ALA A 279 -14.88 -13.39 2.71
CA ALA A 279 -15.86 -14.46 2.47
C ALA A 279 -17.27 -14.09 2.95
N LEU A 280 -17.37 -13.43 4.12
CA LEU A 280 -18.64 -12.98 4.67
C LEU A 280 -19.28 -11.86 3.84
N GLU A 281 -18.48 -10.96 3.26
CA GLU A 281 -18.97 -9.94 2.33
C GLU A 281 -19.62 -10.53 1.07
N CYS A 282 -19.25 -11.76 0.69
CA CYS A 282 -19.78 -12.44 -0.48
C CYS A 282 -20.94 -13.43 -0.16
N ALA A 283 -21.11 -13.79 1.11
CA ALA A 283 -22.05 -14.81 1.57
C ALA A 283 -23.43 -14.23 1.94
N ASP A 284 -24.49 -15.02 1.76
CA ASP A 284 -25.86 -14.57 2.05
C ASP A 284 -26.17 -14.59 3.57
N SER A 285 -25.51 -15.47 4.33
CA SER A 285 -25.59 -15.50 5.79
C SER A 285 -24.31 -16.07 6.41
N PRO A 286 -23.98 -15.73 7.68
CA PRO A 286 -22.84 -16.30 8.38
C PRO A 286 -22.90 -17.84 8.45
N ASP A 287 -24.08 -18.40 8.70
CA ASP A 287 -24.33 -19.85 8.80
C ASP A 287 -24.20 -20.59 7.46
N SER A 288 -24.00 -19.86 6.36
CA SER A 288 -23.80 -20.43 5.03
C SER A 288 -22.34 -20.72 4.71
N LEU A 289 -21.39 -20.31 5.55
CA LEU A 289 -19.96 -20.54 5.37
C LEU A 289 -19.47 -21.76 6.16
N ILE A 290 -18.41 -22.41 5.67
CA ILE A 290 -17.71 -23.47 6.40
C ILE A 290 -16.90 -22.90 7.56
N GLU A 291 -16.60 -23.76 8.55
CA GLU A 291 -15.90 -23.36 9.76
C GLU A 291 -14.46 -22.90 9.51
N ARG A 292 -13.97 -21.96 10.35
CA ARG A 292 -12.63 -21.39 10.25
C ARG A 292 -11.54 -22.46 10.20
N GLU A 293 -11.64 -23.48 11.05
CA GLU A 293 -10.68 -24.57 11.16
C GLU A 293 -10.59 -25.40 9.88
N GLU A 294 -11.65 -25.46 9.07
CA GLU A 294 -11.66 -26.17 7.79
C GLU A 294 -10.90 -25.40 6.71
N ILE A 295 -11.09 -24.08 6.64
CA ILE A 295 -10.33 -23.20 5.74
C ILE A 295 -8.85 -23.19 6.12
N GLU A 296 -8.55 -23.10 7.42
CA GLU A 296 -7.17 -23.16 7.93
C GLU A 296 -6.50 -24.48 7.59
N ARG A 297 -7.19 -25.61 7.76
CA ARG A 297 -6.69 -26.93 7.36
C ARG A 297 -6.44 -27.02 5.86
N ALA A 298 -7.36 -26.52 5.03
CA ALA A 298 -7.23 -26.56 3.57
C ALA A 298 -6.02 -25.74 3.09
N ILE A 299 -5.88 -24.50 3.57
CA ILE A 299 -4.75 -23.63 3.22
C ILE A 299 -3.43 -24.21 3.77
N SER A 300 -3.41 -24.68 5.02
CA SER A 300 -2.22 -25.31 5.61
C SER A 300 -1.78 -26.56 4.83
N ALA A 301 -2.73 -27.39 4.40
CA ALA A 301 -2.47 -28.55 3.54
C ALA A 301 -1.95 -28.12 2.15
N ALA A 302 -2.51 -27.06 1.57
CA ALA A 302 -2.06 -26.50 0.29
C ALA A 302 -0.62 -25.97 0.37
N ILE A 303 -0.26 -25.27 1.45
CA ILE A 303 1.10 -24.77 1.70
C ILE A 303 2.08 -25.94 1.88
N ARG A 304 1.73 -26.94 2.70
CA ARG A 304 2.58 -28.12 2.95
C ARG A 304 2.78 -28.97 1.69
N GLY A 305 1.71 -29.14 0.91
CA GLY A 305 1.70 -29.96 -0.30
C GLY A 305 2.11 -29.23 -1.58
N GLY A 306 2.26 -27.90 -1.55
CA GLY A 306 2.57 -27.08 -2.72
C GLY A 306 1.49 -27.08 -3.81
N LYS A 307 0.27 -27.54 -3.50
CA LYS A 307 -0.85 -27.64 -4.46
C LYS A 307 -1.77 -26.45 -4.32
N ALA A 308 -2.07 -25.78 -5.45
CA ALA A 308 -3.05 -24.70 -5.47
C ALA A 308 -4.46 -25.22 -5.23
N LEU A 309 -5.25 -24.46 -4.48
CA LEU A 309 -6.69 -24.62 -4.36
C LEU A 309 -7.32 -23.71 -5.41
N VAL A 310 -8.11 -24.28 -6.30
CA VAL A 310 -8.85 -23.51 -7.32
C VAL A 310 -10.33 -23.76 -7.07
N GLY A 311 -11.06 -22.70 -6.76
CA GLY A 311 -12.48 -22.72 -6.50
C GLY A 311 -12.84 -23.52 -5.25
N LEU A 312 -12.06 -23.42 -4.17
CA LEU A 312 -12.42 -24.07 -2.91
C LEU A 312 -13.74 -23.47 -2.42
N PRO A 313 -14.83 -24.24 -2.31
CA PRO A 313 -16.08 -23.72 -1.80
C PRO A 313 -15.90 -23.36 -0.32
N LEU A 314 -16.17 -22.10 -0.01
CA LEU A 314 -16.31 -21.62 1.36
C LEU A 314 -17.75 -21.70 1.84
N SER A 315 -18.71 -21.97 0.94
CA SER A 315 -20.11 -22.18 1.27
C SER A 315 -20.38 -23.62 1.70
N GLY A 316 -21.22 -23.81 2.72
CA GLY A 316 -21.66 -25.13 3.20
C GLY A 316 -22.61 -25.84 2.22
N ASP A 317 -22.58 -27.17 2.24
CA ASP A 317 -23.23 -28.04 1.25
C ASP A 317 -24.77 -27.99 1.28
N ARG A 318 -25.40 -27.99 0.09
CA ARG A 318 -26.86 -28.17 -0.08
C ARG A 318 -27.19 -28.64 -1.51
N ASP A 319 -28.00 -29.68 -1.65
CA ASP A 319 -28.51 -30.15 -2.95
C ASP A 319 -29.53 -29.18 -3.57
N ALA A 320 -29.59 -29.16 -4.90
CA ALA A 320 -30.65 -28.47 -5.63
C ALA A 320 -32.02 -29.11 -5.36
N VAL A 321 -33.04 -28.27 -5.20
CA VAL A 321 -34.42 -28.71 -4.91
C VAL A 321 -35.28 -28.48 -6.15
N ILE A 322 -36.04 -29.49 -6.56
CA ILE A 322 -37.10 -29.41 -7.59
C ILE A 322 -38.35 -30.05 -7.00
N ALA A 323 -39.40 -29.27 -6.77
CA ALA A 323 -40.65 -29.79 -6.21
C ALA A 323 -41.87 -29.26 -6.98
N ILE A 324 -42.83 -30.14 -7.24
CA ILE A 324 -44.14 -29.78 -7.82
C ILE A 324 -45.24 -30.20 -6.84
N ALA A 325 -46.07 -29.25 -6.44
CA ALA A 325 -47.20 -29.48 -5.55
C ALA A 325 -48.51 -29.32 -6.32
N VAL A 326 -49.47 -30.23 -6.13
CA VAL A 326 -50.85 -30.13 -6.65
C VAL A 326 -51.80 -30.02 -5.46
N SER A 327 -52.76 -29.10 -5.51
CA SER A 327 -53.73 -28.89 -4.43
C SER A 327 -54.72 -30.05 -4.31
N ASP A 328 -55.24 -30.26 -3.09
CA ASP A 328 -56.11 -31.40 -2.75
C ASP A 328 -57.42 -31.44 -3.56
N ASP A 329 -57.95 -30.27 -3.93
CA ASP A 329 -59.11 -30.09 -4.81
C ASP A 329 -58.82 -30.46 -6.28
N LYS A 330 -57.56 -30.75 -6.59
CA LYS A 330 -57.04 -31.01 -7.93
C LYS A 330 -57.29 -29.83 -8.88
N LEU A 331 -57.23 -28.60 -8.36
CA LEU A 331 -57.47 -27.37 -9.12
C LEU A 331 -56.22 -26.50 -9.30
N LYS A 332 -55.09 -26.73 -8.64
CA LYS A 332 -53.87 -25.92 -8.79
C LYS A 332 -52.60 -26.75 -8.73
N ALA A 333 -51.56 -26.32 -9.45
CA ALA A 333 -50.22 -26.89 -9.37
C ALA A 333 -49.12 -25.82 -9.42
N SER A 334 -48.04 -25.95 -8.63
CA SER A 334 -46.90 -25.00 -8.54
C SER A 334 -45.53 -25.71 -8.52
N LEU A 335 -44.45 -24.98 -8.82
CA LEU A 335 -43.05 -25.41 -8.95
C LEU A 335 -42.13 -24.62 -8.00
N ARG A 336 -41.27 -25.31 -7.26
CA ARG A 336 -40.18 -24.72 -6.45
C ARG A 336 -38.83 -25.20 -6.94
N LEU A 337 -37.91 -24.27 -7.21
CA LEU A 337 -36.52 -24.53 -7.60
C LEU A 337 -35.53 -23.88 -6.62
N VAL A 338 -34.49 -24.60 -6.19
CA VAL A 338 -33.38 -24.05 -5.39
C VAL A 338 -32.07 -24.53 -6.00
N LYS A 339 -31.09 -23.63 -6.18
CA LYS A 339 -29.76 -23.99 -6.68
C LYS A 339 -28.94 -24.70 -5.60
N GLY A 340 -28.20 -25.73 -6.01
CA GLY A 340 -27.26 -26.43 -5.16
C GLY A 340 -26.02 -25.58 -4.84
N ARG A 341 -25.43 -25.76 -3.67
CA ARG A 341 -24.20 -25.09 -3.22
C ARG A 341 -23.27 -26.07 -2.49
N GLY A 342 -22.03 -25.66 -2.30
CA GLY A 342 -20.91 -26.49 -1.84
C GLY A 342 -20.70 -27.68 -2.77
N HIS A 343 -20.62 -28.86 -2.18
CA HIS A 343 -20.57 -30.15 -2.85
C HIS A 343 -21.95 -30.77 -3.15
N GLY A 344 -23.03 -30.02 -2.93
CA GLY A 344 -24.38 -30.47 -3.25
C GLY A 344 -24.65 -30.61 -4.75
N ARG A 345 -25.65 -31.42 -5.12
CA ARG A 345 -26.07 -31.64 -6.51
C ARG A 345 -26.54 -30.34 -7.15
N ALA A 346 -26.02 -30.03 -8.34
CA ALA A 346 -26.42 -28.85 -9.11
C ALA A 346 -27.84 -28.98 -9.68
N LEU A 347 -28.48 -27.86 -9.97
CA LEU A 347 -29.79 -27.83 -10.63
C LEU A 347 -29.63 -28.23 -12.10
N GLU A 348 -30.33 -29.27 -12.56
CA GLU A 348 -30.31 -29.68 -13.98
C GLU A 348 -31.62 -29.30 -14.69
N LEU A 349 -31.51 -28.56 -15.80
CA LEU A 349 -32.69 -28.11 -16.59
C LEU A 349 -33.50 -29.29 -17.18
N SER A 350 -32.83 -30.40 -17.48
CA SER A 350 -33.45 -31.66 -17.88
C SER A 350 -34.30 -32.26 -16.76
N ALA A 351 -33.83 -32.22 -15.52
CA ALA A 351 -34.55 -32.71 -14.34
C ALA A 351 -35.79 -31.85 -14.04
N VAL A 352 -35.70 -30.52 -14.24
CA VAL A 352 -36.87 -29.62 -14.11
C VAL A 352 -37.94 -29.98 -15.14
N SER A 353 -37.52 -30.14 -16.40
CA SER A 353 -38.43 -30.52 -17.49
C SER A 353 -39.06 -31.90 -17.26
N ALA A 354 -38.29 -32.87 -16.79
CA ALA A 354 -38.76 -34.22 -16.47
C ALA A 354 -39.76 -34.22 -15.31
N ALA A 355 -39.54 -33.42 -14.27
CA ALA A 355 -40.47 -33.27 -13.15
C ALA A 355 -41.83 -32.72 -13.62
N ILE A 356 -41.84 -31.72 -14.49
CA ILE A 356 -43.06 -31.10 -15.04
C ILE A 356 -43.84 -32.10 -15.91
N VAL A 357 -43.14 -32.84 -16.79
CA VAL A 357 -43.78 -33.86 -17.65
C VAL A 357 -44.33 -35.02 -16.82
N ALA A 358 -43.59 -35.45 -15.79
CA ALA A 358 -44.04 -36.51 -14.88
C ALA A 358 -45.31 -36.12 -14.10
N ALA A 359 -45.53 -34.82 -13.85
CA ALA A 359 -46.71 -34.32 -13.15
C ALA A 359 -48.02 -34.38 -13.96
N LYS A 360 -47.97 -34.68 -15.28
CA LYS A 360 -49.14 -34.88 -16.17
C LYS A 360 -50.21 -33.78 -16.09
N LEU A 361 -49.80 -32.54 -15.86
CA LEU A 361 -50.68 -31.38 -15.68
C LEU A 361 -51.26 -30.89 -17.02
N ARG A 362 -52.56 -30.61 -17.07
CA ARG A 362 -53.19 -29.91 -18.22
C ARG A 362 -53.19 -28.40 -17.98
N GLY A 363 -52.87 -27.62 -19.03
CA GLY A 363 -52.92 -26.16 -18.98
C GLY A 363 -51.60 -25.46 -18.66
N VAL A 364 -50.46 -26.17 -18.67
CA VAL A 364 -49.12 -25.59 -18.44
C VAL A 364 -48.69 -24.74 -19.64
N ASN A 365 -48.28 -23.49 -19.38
CA ASN A 365 -47.73 -22.59 -20.40
C ASN A 365 -46.21 -22.83 -20.59
N GLY A 366 -45.87 -23.74 -21.51
CA GLY A 366 -44.49 -24.19 -21.72
C GLY A 366 -43.51 -23.13 -22.21
N GLU A 367 -43.94 -22.16 -23.03
CA GLU A 367 -43.05 -21.11 -23.55
C GLU A 367 -42.64 -20.11 -22.47
N LYS A 368 -43.61 -19.67 -21.65
CA LYS A 368 -43.35 -18.77 -20.53
C LYS A 368 -42.49 -19.44 -19.47
N LEU A 369 -42.82 -20.68 -19.09
CA LEU A 369 -42.07 -21.45 -18.11
C LEU A 369 -40.62 -21.70 -18.54
N LYS A 370 -40.39 -22.08 -19.80
CA LYS A 370 -39.05 -22.33 -20.31
C LYS A 370 -38.19 -21.07 -20.23
N LYS A 371 -38.75 -19.90 -20.58
CA LYS A 371 -38.07 -18.61 -20.50
C LYS A 371 -37.72 -18.25 -19.06
N ASP A 372 -38.69 -18.33 -18.15
CA ASP A 372 -38.53 -17.91 -16.76
C ASP A 372 -37.55 -18.83 -15.98
N VAL A 373 -37.57 -20.13 -16.27
CA VAL A 373 -36.62 -21.10 -15.68
C VAL A 373 -35.20 -20.91 -16.23
N LEU A 374 -35.04 -20.60 -17.53
CA LEU A 374 -33.72 -20.28 -18.11
C LEU A 374 -33.15 -18.98 -17.54
N GLU A 375 -34.00 -17.98 -17.34
CA GLU A 375 -33.62 -16.71 -16.74
C GLU A 375 -33.16 -16.90 -15.29
N PHE A 376 -33.92 -17.68 -14.50
CA PHE A 376 -33.50 -18.06 -13.14
C PHE A 376 -32.17 -18.84 -13.13
N TYR A 377 -32.01 -19.80 -14.04
CA TYR A 377 -30.81 -20.65 -14.13
C TYR A 377 -29.53 -19.82 -14.35
N HIS A 378 -29.58 -18.82 -15.23
CA HIS A 378 -28.46 -17.94 -15.54
C HIS A 378 -28.32 -16.72 -14.62
N SER A 379 -29.30 -16.46 -13.75
CA SER A 379 -29.24 -15.37 -12.78
C SER A 379 -28.32 -15.70 -11.59
N ASP A 380 -28.03 -14.70 -10.76
CA ASP A 380 -27.39 -14.84 -9.45
C ASP A 380 -28.37 -15.26 -8.34
N LYS A 381 -29.66 -15.46 -8.67
CA LYS A 381 -30.68 -15.86 -7.70
C LYS A 381 -30.55 -17.32 -7.30
N VAL A 382 -30.66 -17.57 -6.00
CA VAL A 382 -30.48 -18.90 -5.39
C VAL A 382 -31.78 -19.72 -5.34
N GLU A 383 -32.95 -19.08 -5.25
CA GLU A 383 -34.26 -19.75 -5.11
C GLU A 383 -35.36 -19.11 -5.98
N LEU A 384 -36.25 -19.96 -6.51
CA LEU A 384 -37.50 -19.64 -7.19
C LEU A 384 -38.65 -20.42 -6.49
N ALA A 385 -39.42 -19.73 -5.65
CA ALA A 385 -40.50 -20.33 -4.85
C ALA A 385 -41.88 -20.16 -5.49
N ASP A 386 -42.77 -21.15 -5.28
CA ASP A 386 -44.21 -21.13 -5.62
C ASP A 386 -44.57 -20.71 -7.06
N TYR A 387 -43.74 -21.08 -8.04
CA TYR A 387 -43.98 -20.73 -9.44
C TYR A 387 -45.21 -21.49 -10.01
N PRO A 388 -46.27 -20.81 -10.46
CA PRO A 388 -47.51 -21.48 -10.87
C PRO A 388 -47.35 -22.28 -12.18
N LEU A 389 -47.79 -23.55 -12.17
CA LEU A 389 -47.73 -24.47 -13.32
C LEU A 389 -49.08 -24.64 -14.04
N ALA A 390 -50.21 -24.86 -13.33
CA ALA A 390 -51.52 -25.11 -13.95
C ALA A 390 -52.71 -24.89 -13.00
N GLU A 391 -53.92 -24.55 -13.52
CA GLU A 391 -55.16 -24.35 -12.75
C GLU A 391 -56.44 -24.97 -13.41
N GLY A 392 -57.37 -25.50 -12.60
CA GLY A 392 -58.63 -26.19 -12.96
C GLY A 392 -59.91 -25.38 -12.66
N ARG A 393 -61.09 -25.95 -12.91
CA ARG A 393 -62.44 -25.32 -12.84
C ARG A 393 -63.42 -26.15 -11.99
N SER A 394 -64.33 -25.54 -11.23
CA SER A 394 -65.26 -26.26 -10.30
C SER A 394 -66.74 -26.24 -10.74
N PRO A 395 -67.57 -27.23 -10.35
CA PRO A 395 -69.02 -27.24 -10.56
C PRO A 395 -69.74 -26.43 -9.48
N THR A 396 -70.96 -25.97 -9.75
CA THR A 396 -71.74 -25.11 -8.85
C THR A 396 -73.21 -25.47 -8.96
N SER A 397 -73.90 -25.75 -7.85
CA SER A 397 -75.37 -25.73 -7.78
C SER A 397 -75.89 -24.28 -7.84
N GLY A 398 -77.08 -24.08 -8.38
CA GLY A 398 -77.89 -22.91 -8.16
C GLY A 398 -78.16 -22.71 -6.67
N LYS A 399 -77.75 -21.56 -6.16
CA LYS A 399 -77.67 -21.27 -4.75
C LYS A 399 -79.05 -21.12 -4.11
N ASP A 400 -79.22 -21.76 -2.94
CA ASP A 400 -80.21 -21.40 -1.93
C ASP A 400 -80.09 -19.89 -1.63
N ARG A 401 -81.21 -19.20 -1.42
CA ARG A 401 -81.18 -17.83 -0.95
C ARG A 401 -80.60 -17.87 0.47
N SER A 402 -79.49 -17.19 0.66
CA SER A 402 -78.76 -17.15 1.91
C SER A 402 -79.00 -15.82 2.55
N LEU A 403 -79.37 -15.83 3.83
CA LEU A 403 -79.36 -14.63 4.65
C LEU A 403 -77.90 -14.27 4.92
N SER A 404 -77.42 -13.23 4.24
CA SER A 404 -76.05 -12.75 4.37
C SER A 404 -76.05 -11.62 5.38
N GLY A 405 -75.33 -11.80 6.49
CA GLY A 405 -75.13 -10.72 7.46
C GLY A 405 -74.44 -9.53 6.78
N SER A 406 -75.06 -8.36 6.86
CA SER A 406 -74.53 -7.09 6.39
C SER A 406 -73.69 -6.39 7.49
N VAL A 407 -73.47 -7.08 8.61
CA VAL A 407 -72.75 -6.62 9.80
C VAL A 407 -71.62 -7.58 10.19
N ALA A 408 -70.56 -7.04 10.77
CA ALA A 408 -69.39 -7.81 11.20
C ALA A 408 -69.49 -8.22 12.68
N PHE A 409 -69.48 -9.52 12.95
CA PHE A 409 -69.60 -10.07 14.31
C PHE A 409 -68.29 -10.03 15.10
N LEU A 410 -68.41 -9.87 16.42
CA LEU A 410 -67.29 -9.91 17.35
C LEU A 410 -66.72 -11.33 17.46
N PRO A 411 -65.40 -11.48 17.68
CA PRO A 411 -64.78 -12.77 17.99
C PRO A 411 -65.36 -13.44 19.25
N ASP A 412 -65.33 -14.76 19.31
CA ASP A 412 -65.97 -15.56 20.38
C ASP A 412 -65.52 -15.18 21.81
N GLU A 413 -64.24 -14.86 22.00
CA GLU A 413 -63.71 -14.45 23.30
C GLU A 413 -64.30 -13.11 23.77
N GLN A 414 -64.43 -12.15 22.84
CA GLN A 414 -65.07 -10.87 23.12
C GLN A 414 -66.58 -11.04 23.32
N LYS A 415 -67.24 -11.86 22.50
CA LYS A 415 -68.64 -12.23 22.65
C LYS A 415 -68.92 -12.78 24.05
N MET A 416 -68.12 -13.74 24.53
CA MET A 416 -68.28 -14.31 25.88
C MET A 416 -68.11 -13.26 26.98
N ALA A 417 -67.18 -12.32 26.81
CA ALA A 417 -67.01 -11.20 27.74
C ALA A 417 -68.24 -10.29 27.76
N TYR A 418 -68.79 -9.91 26.60
CA TYR A 418 -70.00 -9.09 26.51
C TYR A 418 -71.25 -9.82 27.01
N ILE A 419 -71.42 -11.12 26.73
CA ILE A 419 -72.50 -11.93 27.29
C ILE A 419 -72.40 -11.99 28.82
N LYS A 420 -71.20 -12.13 29.37
CA LYS A 420 -70.99 -12.09 30.82
C LYS A 420 -71.35 -10.72 31.41
N ILE A 421 -70.94 -9.63 30.77
CA ILE A 421 -71.30 -8.26 31.18
C ILE A 421 -72.82 -8.07 31.18
N LEU A 422 -73.51 -8.50 30.11
CA LEU A 422 -74.96 -8.41 30.04
C LEU A 422 -75.64 -9.24 31.15
N LYS A 423 -75.13 -10.45 31.46
CA LYS A 423 -75.65 -11.28 32.56
C LYS A 423 -75.49 -10.65 33.93
N ASP A 424 -74.38 -9.94 34.14
CA ASP A 424 -74.05 -9.31 35.42
C ASP A 424 -74.68 -7.90 35.55
N GLU A 425 -75.28 -7.35 34.49
CA GLU A 425 -75.87 -6.01 34.45
C GLU A 425 -77.29 -5.98 35.04
N PRO A 426 -77.51 -5.35 36.21
CA PRO A 426 -78.81 -5.33 36.87
C PRO A 426 -79.92 -4.66 36.05
N ALA A 427 -79.56 -3.73 35.16
CA ALA A 427 -80.52 -3.02 34.32
C ALA A 427 -80.96 -3.81 33.07
N LEU A 428 -80.39 -4.98 32.78
CA LEU A 428 -80.71 -5.75 31.56
C LEU A 428 -82.21 -6.03 31.39
N SER A 429 -82.91 -6.38 32.49
CA SER A 429 -84.35 -6.68 32.49
C SER A 429 -85.23 -5.51 32.06
N ARG A 430 -84.71 -4.27 32.12
CA ARG A 430 -85.39 -3.06 31.64
C ARG A 430 -85.33 -2.92 30.11
N PHE A 431 -84.31 -3.49 29.46
CA PHE A 431 -84.05 -3.31 28.03
C PHE A 431 -84.30 -4.58 27.19
N CYS A 432 -84.49 -5.75 27.81
CA CYS A 432 -84.79 -7.00 27.12
C CYS A 432 -85.96 -7.73 27.81
N HIS A 433 -87.08 -7.86 27.10
CA HIS A 433 -88.30 -8.50 27.62
C HIS A 433 -88.44 -9.96 27.15
N SER A 434 -87.81 -10.30 26.02
CA SER A 434 -87.82 -11.62 25.36
C SER A 434 -86.78 -12.61 25.91
N LEU A 435 -86.15 -12.33 27.06
CA LEU A 435 -85.07 -13.15 27.65
C LEU A 435 -85.43 -14.63 27.85
N ASN A 436 -86.73 -14.95 28.01
CA ASN A 436 -87.20 -16.34 28.13
C ASN A 436 -87.36 -17.05 26.78
N ASP A 437 -87.63 -16.31 25.71
CA ASP A 437 -87.89 -16.84 24.36
C ASP A 437 -86.61 -16.94 23.52
N PHE A 438 -85.70 -15.98 23.71
CA PHE A 438 -84.33 -16.01 23.23
C PHE A 438 -83.44 -15.77 24.45
N ALA A 439 -82.74 -16.79 24.94
CA ALA A 439 -81.90 -16.65 26.13
C ALA A 439 -80.47 -16.21 25.77
N LEU A 440 -79.76 -15.53 26.68
CA LEU A 440 -78.39 -15.05 26.41
C LEU A 440 -77.37 -16.18 26.15
N ASN A 441 -77.66 -17.41 26.59
CA ASN A 441 -76.86 -18.60 26.28
C ASN A 441 -77.12 -19.17 24.89
N GLU A 442 -78.23 -18.80 24.24
CA GLU A 442 -78.56 -19.20 22.86
C GLU A 442 -77.92 -18.25 21.81
N VAL A 443 -77.20 -17.21 22.26
CA VAL A 443 -76.51 -16.25 21.38
C VAL A 443 -75.27 -16.89 20.76
N VAL A 444 -75.32 -17.07 19.44
CA VAL A 444 -74.24 -17.62 18.62
C VAL A 444 -73.26 -16.53 18.21
N SER A 445 -73.77 -15.37 17.76
CA SER A 445 -72.96 -14.25 17.27
C SER A 445 -73.47 -12.92 17.83
N LEU A 446 -72.59 -11.93 17.91
CA LEU A 446 -72.88 -10.66 18.56
C LEU A 446 -72.09 -9.54 17.89
N CYS A 447 -72.69 -8.38 17.63
CA CYS A 447 -71.98 -7.23 17.05
C CYS A 447 -72.55 -5.90 17.51
N PHE A 448 -71.84 -4.81 17.19
CA PHE A 448 -72.38 -3.46 17.33
C PHE A 448 -73.11 -3.05 16.05
N VAL A 449 -74.27 -2.43 16.21
CA VAL A 449 -75.08 -1.87 15.12
C VAL A 449 -75.50 -0.45 15.44
N LYS A 450 -75.68 0.36 14.40
CA LYS A 450 -76.30 1.68 14.48
C LYS A 450 -77.79 1.59 14.15
N ILE A 451 -78.58 2.57 14.55
CA ILE A 451 -79.96 2.72 14.09
C ILE A 451 -80.05 2.78 12.56
N ASP A 452 -81.05 2.12 12.00
CA ASP A 452 -81.31 1.98 10.55
C ASP A 452 -80.19 1.28 9.76
N GLN A 453 -79.32 0.54 10.44
CA GLN A 453 -78.30 -0.26 9.77
C GLN A 453 -78.89 -1.59 9.29
N GLU A 454 -78.66 -1.91 8.02
CA GLU A 454 -78.97 -3.23 7.48
C GLU A 454 -78.13 -4.29 8.21
N ILE A 455 -78.81 -5.18 8.93
CA ILE A 455 -78.24 -6.28 9.68
C ILE A 455 -77.94 -7.47 8.76
N ALA A 456 -78.86 -7.78 7.84
CA ALA A 456 -78.71 -8.89 6.91
C ALA A 456 -79.60 -8.75 5.66
N HIS A 457 -79.24 -9.39 4.57
CA HIS A 457 -80.04 -9.41 3.32
C HIS A 457 -80.12 -10.80 2.69
N PHE A 458 -81.19 -11.08 1.94
CA PHE A 458 -81.38 -12.34 1.22
C PHE A 458 -80.72 -12.29 -0.18
N SER A 459 -79.97 -13.32 -0.56
CA SER A 459 -79.35 -13.40 -1.91
C SER A 459 -80.40 -13.65 -3.03
N PRO A 460 -80.11 -13.28 -4.30
CA PRO A 460 -81.00 -13.58 -5.44
C PRO A 460 -80.96 -15.07 -5.88
N PRO A 461 -82.05 -15.68 -6.39
CA PRO A 461 -82.12 -17.12 -6.72
C PRO A 461 -81.36 -17.50 -8.02
N SER A 462 -80.74 -18.71 -8.09
CA SER A 462 -79.91 -19.14 -9.25
C SER A 462 -80.00 -20.65 -9.63
N ILE A 463 -79.56 -21.03 -10.86
CA ILE A 463 -79.35 -22.42 -11.37
C ILE A 463 -77.86 -22.62 -11.72
N GLY A 464 -77.30 -23.81 -11.48
CA GLY A 464 -75.86 -24.08 -11.41
C GLY A 464 -75.10 -24.52 -12.69
N THR A 465 -73.74 -24.53 -12.67
CA THR A 465 -72.83 -24.85 -13.80
C THR A 465 -71.87 -26.04 -13.54
N PRO A 466 -71.53 -26.92 -14.51
CA PRO A 466 -70.57 -28.04 -14.33
C PRO A 466 -69.06 -27.64 -14.34
N GLY A 467 -68.18 -28.34 -13.60
CA GLY A 467 -66.72 -28.06 -13.47
C GLY A 467 -65.76 -29.04 -14.15
N MET A 468 -64.42 -28.79 -14.12
CA MET A 468 -63.32 -29.63 -14.66
C MET A 468 -61.92 -29.51 -13.94
N THR A 469 -61.27 -30.58 -13.47
CA THR A 469 -59.97 -30.55 -12.71
C THR A 469 -58.68 -30.30 -13.54
N VAL A 470 -57.51 -29.99 -12.92
CA VAL A 470 -56.16 -29.84 -13.58
C VAL A 470 -55.63 -31.13 -14.24
N LEU A 471 -56.29 -32.25 -13.94
CA LEU A 471 -56.06 -33.56 -14.52
C LEU A 471 -57.14 -33.95 -15.56
N GLY A 472 -58.21 -33.15 -15.71
CA GLY A 472 -59.15 -33.20 -16.83
C GLY A 472 -60.52 -33.89 -16.63
N ALA A 473 -61.05 -34.03 -15.41
CA ALA A 473 -62.35 -34.71 -15.14
C ALA A 473 -63.52 -33.73 -14.84
N ILE A 474 -64.76 -33.99 -15.35
CA ILE A 474 -65.95 -33.08 -15.30
C ILE A 474 -66.93 -33.38 -14.13
N LEU A 475 -67.62 -32.36 -13.55
CA LEU A 475 -68.52 -32.47 -12.36
C LEU A 475 -69.92 -31.72 -12.55
N PRO A 476 -71.13 -32.21 -12.16
CA PRO A 476 -72.50 -31.61 -12.42
C PRO A 476 -73.26 -30.82 -11.27
N ALA A 477 -74.48 -30.20 -11.48
CA ALA A 477 -75.16 -29.14 -10.62
C ALA A 477 -76.75 -29.07 -10.47
N LEU A 478 -77.36 -28.49 -9.37
CA LEU A 478 -78.83 -28.38 -8.96
C LEU A 478 -79.31 -26.97 -8.39
N PRO A 479 -80.60 -26.50 -8.28
CA PRO A 479 -81.03 -25.17 -7.71
C PRO A 479 -81.61 -25.11 -6.25
N GLY A 480 -81.83 -23.91 -5.62
CA GLY A 480 -82.01 -23.76 -4.13
C GLY A 480 -83.14 -22.88 -3.47
N ASN A 481 -83.34 -23.00 -2.13
CA ASN A 481 -84.42 -22.57 -1.18
C ASN A 481 -84.13 -21.30 -0.29
N ASP A 482 -85.13 -20.74 0.42
CA ASP A 482 -85.03 -19.56 1.34
C ASP A 482 -84.86 -19.93 2.84
N PRO A 483 -84.22 -19.10 3.70
CA PRO A 483 -83.96 -19.37 5.12
C PRO A 483 -84.99 -18.75 6.09
N VAL A 484 -85.23 -19.39 7.24
CA VAL A 484 -86.23 -18.98 8.27
C VAL A 484 -85.61 -18.07 9.34
N VAL A 485 -86.28 -16.95 9.69
CA VAL A 485 -85.76 -15.89 10.59
C VAL A 485 -86.81 -15.37 11.60
N TRP A 486 -86.38 -15.05 12.83
CA TRP A 486 -87.18 -14.56 13.97
C TRP A 486 -86.61 -13.24 14.53
N PRO A 487 -87.22 -12.08 14.23
CA PRO A 487 -86.82 -10.79 14.81
C PRO A 487 -87.47 -10.53 16.17
N PHE A 488 -86.68 -10.22 17.20
CA PHE A 488 -87.11 -9.81 18.55
C PHE A 488 -86.91 -8.28 18.75
N GLU A 489 -86.41 -7.82 19.90
CA GLU A 489 -86.29 -6.39 20.19
C GLU A 489 -85.41 -5.67 19.19
N ASN A 490 -85.88 -4.49 18.76
CA ASN A 490 -85.14 -3.54 17.93
C ASN A 490 -84.60 -4.11 16.59
N VAL A 491 -85.25 -5.13 16.02
CA VAL A 491 -84.97 -5.67 14.68
C VAL A 491 -86.24 -5.63 13.83
N ARG A 492 -86.13 -5.12 12.60
CA ARG A 492 -87.22 -5.04 11.61
C ARG A 492 -86.96 -6.01 10.45
N LEU A 493 -87.93 -6.84 10.06
CA LEU A 493 -87.85 -7.78 8.92
C LEU A 493 -88.57 -7.20 7.69
N GLY A 494 -87.87 -7.08 6.56
CA GLY A 494 -88.40 -6.70 5.25
C GLY A 494 -88.38 -7.85 4.24
N ASN A 495 -88.78 -7.60 2.99
CA ASN A 495 -88.86 -8.62 1.93
C ASN A 495 -87.48 -9.12 1.45
N GLU A 496 -86.45 -8.28 1.57
CA GLU A 496 -85.10 -8.56 1.06
C GLU A 496 -84.01 -8.35 2.13
N SER A 497 -84.34 -7.77 3.29
CA SER A 497 -83.37 -7.44 4.36
C SER A 497 -83.96 -7.43 5.77
N LEU A 498 -83.08 -7.38 6.78
CA LEU A 498 -83.35 -7.12 8.19
C LEU A 498 -82.57 -5.89 8.64
N ASP A 499 -83.20 -4.97 9.38
CA ASP A 499 -82.60 -3.68 9.80
C ASP A 499 -82.70 -3.46 11.32
N SER A 500 -81.71 -2.79 11.91
CA SER A 500 -81.69 -2.40 13.33
C SER A 500 -82.52 -1.14 13.60
N MET A 501 -83.18 -1.09 14.76
CA MET A 501 -84.00 0.07 15.17
C MET A 501 -83.36 0.92 16.28
N GLU A 502 -82.18 0.54 16.78
CA GLU A 502 -81.50 1.25 17.86
C GLU A 502 -79.98 1.08 17.79
N ASP A 503 -79.22 2.04 18.32
CA ASP A 503 -77.77 1.93 18.50
C ASP A 503 -77.46 0.96 19.64
N GLY A 504 -76.72 -0.11 19.35
CA GLY A 504 -76.40 -1.05 20.41
C GLY A 504 -75.81 -2.37 19.94
N LEU A 505 -76.05 -3.41 20.73
CA LEU A 505 -75.52 -4.74 20.57
C LEU A 505 -76.55 -5.66 19.93
N LEU A 506 -76.32 -6.03 18.66
CA LEU A 506 -77.04 -7.10 17.99
C LEU A 506 -76.59 -8.44 18.58
N LEU A 507 -77.57 -9.26 18.96
CA LEU A 507 -77.41 -10.64 19.40
C LEU A 507 -78.11 -11.52 18.36
N VAL A 508 -77.37 -12.47 17.80
CA VAL A 508 -77.85 -13.45 16.82
C VAL A 508 -77.72 -14.84 17.43
N GLY A 509 -78.83 -15.57 17.50
CA GLY A 509 -78.90 -16.96 17.92
C GLY A 509 -79.34 -17.85 16.76
N GLU A 510 -79.16 -19.15 16.94
CA GLU A 510 -79.67 -20.14 16.01
C GLU A 510 -80.32 -21.27 16.83
N LYS A 511 -81.54 -21.64 16.45
CA LYS A 511 -82.29 -22.71 17.09
C LYS A 511 -83.03 -23.50 16.01
N ASP A 512 -82.74 -24.79 15.94
CA ASP A 512 -83.34 -25.72 14.97
C ASP A 512 -83.25 -25.27 13.48
N GLY A 513 -82.17 -24.56 13.12
CA GLY A 513 -81.95 -24.04 11.75
C GLY A 513 -82.66 -22.71 11.46
N GLU A 514 -83.26 -22.08 12.47
CA GLU A 514 -83.92 -20.79 12.39
C GLU A 514 -83.04 -19.71 13.05
N SER A 515 -82.91 -18.56 12.40
CA SER A 515 -82.09 -17.45 12.93
C SER A 515 -82.89 -16.57 13.88
N LEU A 516 -82.41 -16.34 15.10
CA LEU A 516 -83.00 -15.48 16.13
C LEU A 516 -82.20 -14.18 16.20
N LEU A 517 -82.80 -12.99 16.10
CA LEU A 517 -82.06 -11.71 16.12
C LEU A 517 -82.70 -10.68 17.07
N ARG A 518 -81.90 -9.98 17.89
CA ARG A 518 -82.32 -8.82 18.71
C ARG A 518 -81.22 -7.78 18.86
N VAL A 519 -81.56 -6.51 19.08
CA VAL A 519 -80.60 -5.43 19.37
C VAL A 519 -80.87 -4.82 20.75
N LEU A 520 -79.85 -4.78 21.61
CA LEU A 520 -79.92 -4.17 22.95
C LEU A 520 -79.14 -2.85 23.00
N PRO A 521 -79.67 -1.75 23.55
CA PRO A 521 -78.94 -0.48 23.64
C PRO A 521 -77.60 -0.60 24.38
N TYR A 522 -76.49 -0.26 23.73
CA TYR A 522 -75.15 -0.44 24.31
C TYR A 522 -74.11 0.52 23.70
N ARG A 523 -73.44 1.32 24.53
CA ARG A 523 -72.23 2.08 24.17
C ARG A 523 -71.36 2.31 25.40
N ASP A 524 -70.13 1.82 25.37
CA ASP A 524 -69.16 2.08 26.45
C ASP A 524 -68.81 3.58 26.53
N ALA A 525 -68.44 4.03 27.73
CA ALA A 525 -67.79 5.32 27.89
C ALA A 525 -66.49 5.39 27.07
N LEU A 526 -66.31 6.47 26.31
CA LEU A 526 -65.10 6.72 25.54
C LEU A 526 -64.01 7.26 26.47
N ILE A 527 -62.86 6.59 26.50
CA ILE A 527 -61.64 7.05 27.16
C ILE A 527 -60.54 6.93 26.13
N GLU A 528 -60.26 8.02 25.42
CA GLU A 528 -59.19 8.06 24.43
C GLU A 528 -58.00 8.81 25.02
N VAL A 529 -56.85 8.15 25.03
CA VAL A 529 -55.57 8.75 25.44
C VAL A 529 -54.81 9.12 24.18
N ILE A 530 -54.58 10.41 23.96
CA ILE A 530 -53.75 10.89 22.87
C ILE A 530 -52.38 11.25 23.44
N ILE A 531 -51.38 10.47 23.03
CA ILE A 531 -49.97 10.76 23.29
C ILE A 531 -49.41 11.42 22.03
N ASP A 532 -48.69 12.52 22.19
CA ASP A 532 -48.01 13.15 21.06
C ASP A 532 -46.90 12.25 20.48
N GLU A 533 -46.52 12.46 19.21
CA GLU A 533 -45.52 11.59 18.52
C GLU A 533 -44.19 11.49 19.27
N ALA A 534 -43.83 12.51 20.07
CA ALA A 534 -42.61 12.55 20.86
C ALA A 534 -42.75 11.95 22.27
N ALA A 535 -43.93 11.44 22.65
CA ALA A 535 -44.26 10.97 23.99
C ALA A 535 -43.96 11.99 25.11
N ARG A 536 -44.04 13.29 24.80
CA ARG A 536 -43.80 14.37 25.75
C ARG A 536 -45.04 14.75 26.54
N GLN A 537 -46.22 14.46 26.03
CA GLN A 537 -47.47 14.83 26.67
C GLN A 537 -48.56 13.79 26.37
N ALA A 538 -49.38 13.49 27.37
CA ALA A 538 -50.61 12.70 27.20
C ALA A 538 -51.84 13.56 27.51
N SER A 539 -52.88 13.40 26.69
CA SER A 539 -54.16 14.09 26.83
C SER A 539 -55.35 13.13 26.72
N LEU A 540 -56.50 13.51 27.28
CA LEU A 540 -57.71 12.71 27.29
C LEU A 540 -58.84 13.34 26.47
N ASN A 541 -59.53 12.49 25.71
CA ASN A 541 -60.90 12.73 25.27
C ASN A 541 -61.83 11.78 26.03
N LEU A 542 -62.87 12.32 26.66
CA LEU A 542 -63.82 11.54 27.46
C LEU A 542 -65.26 11.73 26.96
N ALA A 543 -66.04 10.65 26.92
CA ALA A 543 -67.48 10.70 26.72
C ALA A 543 -68.20 9.64 27.57
N CYS A 544 -69.41 9.94 28.04
CA CYS A 544 -70.20 9.02 28.85
C CYS A 544 -70.80 7.85 28.07
N GLU A 545 -71.00 6.76 28.82
CA GLU A 545 -71.69 5.55 28.41
C GLU A 545 -73.16 5.80 28.02
N TYR A 546 -73.73 4.89 27.24
CA TYR A 546 -75.15 4.87 26.88
C TYR A 546 -75.70 3.42 26.92
N GLY A 547 -76.95 3.25 27.35
CA GLY A 547 -77.56 1.92 27.52
C GLY A 547 -76.82 1.05 28.54
N LEU A 548 -76.50 -0.18 28.15
CA LEU A 548 -75.84 -1.20 29.00
C LEU A 548 -74.29 -1.14 28.93
N GLY A 549 -73.73 -0.03 28.44
CA GLY A 549 -72.29 0.16 28.33
C GLY A 549 -71.57 0.37 29.66
N ARG A 550 -70.27 0.09 29.70
CA ARG A 550 -69.44 0.24 30.90
C ARG A 550 -69.29 1.71 31.30
N PRO A 551 -69.36 2.06 32.60
CA PRO A 551 -69.42 3.43 33.06
C PRO A 551 -68.07 4.17 33.08
N LEU A 552 -68.08 5.49 32.86
CA LEU A 552 -66.90 6.34 33.00
C LEU A 552 -66.52 6.50 34.50
N ASN A 553 -65.35 6.02 34.90
CA ASN A 553 -64.86 6.16 36.28
C ASN A 553 -63.33 6.32 36.36
N LEU A 554 -62.84 6.80 37.51
CA LEU A 554 -61.43 7.14 37.71
C LEU A 554 -60.51 5.93 37.52
N GLU A 555 -60.92 4.77 38.02
CA GLU A 555 -60.16 3.53 37.93
C GLU A 555 -59.96 3.10 36.48
N ARG A 556 -60.99 3.20 35.63
CA ARG A 556 -60.88 2.91 34.20
C ARG A 556 -60.01 3.92 33.47
N VAL A 557 -60.09 5.21 33.79
CA VAL A 557 -59.22 6.22 33.15
C VAL A 557 -57.76 5.98 33.52
N GLN A 558 -57.46 5.66 34.78
CA GLN A 558 -56.11 5.31 35.22
C GLN A 558 -55.61 4.00 34.59
N ALA A 559 -56.47 2.98 34.52
CA ALA A 559 -56.15 1.72 33.86
C ALA A 559 -55.88 1.90 32.36
N THR A 560 -56.65 2.77 31.69
CA THR A 560 -56.48 3.08 30.26
C THR A 560 -55.19 3.87 30.03
N LEU A 561 -54.90 4.89 30.85
CA LEU A 561 -53.62 5.61 30.81
C LEU A 561 -52.43 4.65 30.96
N LYS A 562 -52.50 3.72 31.92
CA LYS A 562 -51.47 2.70 32.13
C LYS A 562 -51.35 1.73 30.95
N ALA A 563 -52.48 1.32 30.36
CA ALA A 563 -52.52 0.41 29.21
C ALA A 563 -51.93 1.04 27.95
N GLU A 564 -52.21 2.32 27.72
CA GLU A 564 -51.65 3.14 26.64
C GLU A 564 -50.19 3.57 26.93
N GLY A 565 -49.61 3.03 28.00
CA GLY A 565 -48.20 3.18 28.32
C GLY A 565 -47.88 4.44 29.10
N VAL A 566 -48.83 5.31 29.44
CA VAL A 566 -48.60 6.51 30.25
C VAL A 566 -48.39 6.11 31.72
N SER A 567 -47.16 6.18 32.19
CA SER A 567 -46.76 5.76 33.55
C SER A 567 -46.07 6.85 34.36
N TYR A 568 -45.70 7.97 33.73
CA TYR A 568 -44.94 9.05 34.34
C TYR A 568 -45.60 10.42 34.12
N GLY A 569 -45.47 11.32 35.10
CA GLY A 569 -45.95 12.70 34.98
C GLY A 569 -47.47 12.88 35.05
N ILE A 570 -48.23 11.91 35.55
CA ILE A 570 -49.70 11.91 35.59
C ILE A 570 -50.25 12.90 36.64
N ASP A 571 -51.15 13.80 36.22
CA ASP A 571 -51.90 14.71 37.08
C ASP A 571 -53.30 14.18 37.40
N LEU A 572 -53.46 13.65 38.62
CA LEU A 572 -54.71 13.08 39.12
C LEU A 572 -55.84 14.11 39.27
N LYS A 573 -55.51 15.39 39.49
CA LYS A 573 -56.54 16.44 39.62
C LYS A 573 -57.16 16.73 38.26
N ALA A 574 -56.33 16.85 37.22
CA ALA A 574 -56.79 17.07 35.86
C ALA A 574 -57.70 15.94 35.36
N ILE A 575 -57.38 14.69 35.68
CA ILE A 575 -58.20 13.52 35.35
C ILE A 575 -59.56 13.56 36.05
N THR A 576 -59.57 13.87 37.35
CA THR A 576 -60.83 13.88 38.13
C THR A 576 -61.78 14.96 37.62
N THR A 577 -61.28 16.15 37.30
CA THR A 577 -62.07 17.22 36.69
C THR A 577 -62.61 16.81 35.32
N ALA A 578 -61.78 16.19 34.48
CA ALA A 578 -62.20 15.70 33.16
C ALA A 578 -63.34 14.68 33.24
N ILE A 579 -63.33 13.78 34.22
CA ILE A 579 -64.40 12.78 34.39
C ILE A 579 -65.72 13.44 34.81
N THR A 580 -65.67 14.42 35.71
CA THR A 580 -66.87 15.16 36.14
C THR A 580 -67.48 15.94 34.99
N ASP A 581 -66.66 16.69 34.23
CA ASP A 581 -67.09 17.46 33.07
C ASP A 581 -67.84 16.55 32.05
N ALA A 582 -67.31 15.35 31.77
CA ALA A 582 -67.93 14.39 30.85
C ALA A 582 -69.26 13.81 31.38
N LYS A 583 -69.39 13.59 32.70
CA LYS A 583 -70.64 13.09 33.34
C LYS A 583 -71.76 14.12 33.35
N ASP A 584 -71.40 15.40 33.42
CA ASP A 584 -72.36 16.50 33.34
C ASP A 584 -72.76 16.83 31.89
N GLY A 585 -72.34 16.00 30.91
CA GLY A 585 -72.66 16.14 29.51
C GLY A 585 -71.81 17.18 28.76
N GLN A 586 -70.73 17.68 29.37
CA GLN A 586 -69.80 18.58 28.69
C GLN A 586 -68.81 17.80 27.84
N GLU A 587 -68.41 18.40 26.72
CA GLU A 587 -67.43 17.79 25.81
C GLU A 587 -66.01 17.96 26.36
N VAL A 588 -65.32 16.83 26.59
CA VAL A 588 -63.94 16.81 27.08
C VAL A 588 -63.03 16.33 25.97
N LYS A 589 -62.26 17.25 25.39
CA LYS A 589 -61.29 16.99 24.32
C LYS A 589 -59.90 17.55 24.65
N ASN A 590 -58.85 16.81 24.30
CA ASN A 590 -57.43 17.12 24.42
C ASN A 590 -57.01 17.63 25.81
N ARG A 591 -57.65 17.14 26.88
CA ARG A 591 -57.33 17.60 28.24
C ARG A 591 -55.99 17.02 28.66
N ILE A 592 -55.00 17.86 28.93
CA ILE A 592 -53.65 17.42 29.34
C ILE A 592 -53.73 16.75 30.71
N VAL A 593 -53.21 15.53 30.81
CA VAL A 593 -53.21 14.74 32.05
C VAL A 593 -51.87 14.10 32.39
N ALA A 594 -50.87 14.13 31.50
CA ALA A 594 -49.51 13.78 31.84
C ALA A 594 -48.48 14.57 31.02
N GLN A 595 -47.32 14.86 31.62
CA GLN A 595 -46.21 15.58 30.95
C GLN A 595 -44.85 14.93 31.24
N ALA A 596 -44.00 14.87 30.22
CA ALA A 596 -42.64 14.35 30.28
C ALA A 596 -41.67 15.31 30.98
N ARG A 597 -40.53 14.76 31.42
CA ARG A 597 -39.39 15.53 31.90
C ARG A 597 -38.34 15.61 30.79
N GLU A 598 -38.07 16.81 30.27
CA GLU A 598 -37.09 17.00 29.19
C GLU A 598 -35.66 16.61 29.62
N PRO A 599 -34.85 16.03 28.70
CA PRO A 599 -33.45 15.75 28.93
C PRO A 599 -32.60 17.03 29.00
N VAL A 600 -31.55 17.02 29.81
CA VAL A 600 -30.50 18.05 29.84
C VAL A 600 -29.34 17.55 28.98
N PRO A 601 -28.94 18.27 27.91
CA PRO A 601 -27.88 17.83 27.01
C PRO A 601 -26.57 17.47 27.72
N ALA A 602 -25.92 16.40 27.25
CA ALA A 602 -24.63 16.00 27.77
C ALA A 602 -23.54 16.95 27.26
N GLY A 603 -22.82 17.55 28.20
CA GLY A 603 -21.60 18.30 27.91
C GLY A 603 -20.48 17.42 27.34
N GLY A 604 -19.44 18.06 26.83
CA GLY A 604 -18.24 17.43 26.27
C GLY A 604 -17.12 18.46 26.14
N PHE A 605 -16.27 18.35 25.12
CA PHE A 605 -15.12 19.26 24.96
C PHE A 605 -15.24 20.10 23.70
N ARG A 606 -15.01 21.41 23.82
CA ARG A 606 -14.72 22.28 22.69
C ARG A 606 -13.23 22.23 22.40
N LEU A 607 -12.89 21.87 21.16
CA LEU A 607 -11.53 21.65 20.66
C LEU A 607 -10.98 22.97 20.11
N HIS A 608 -10.03 23.59 20.81
CA HIS A 608 -9.34 24.81 20.36
C HIS A 608 -7.91 24.50 19.92
N TRP A 609 -7.73 24.26 18.62
CA TRP A 609 -6.41 24.00 18.03
C TRP A 609 -5.46 25.19 18.23
N GLN A 610 -4.33 24.96 18.88
CA GLN A 610 -3.25 25.94 19.08
C GLN A 610 -2.22 25.89 17.94
N VAL A 611 -2.34 24.89 17.05
CA VAL A 611 -1.50 24.73 15.86
C VAL A 611 -2.36 24.75 14.62
N ARG A 612 -1.83 25.35 13.53
CA ARG A 612 -2.44 25.22 12.22
C ARG A 612 -2.18 23.82 11.69
N LEU A 613 -3.23 23.02 11.59
CA LEU A 613 -3.16 21.72 10.92
C LEU A 613 -2.85 21.94 9.44
N ALA A 614 -1.94 21.13 8.90
CA ALA A 614 -1.59 21.13 7.49
C ALA A 614 -2.83 20.91 6.62
N THR A 615 -2.95 21.71 5.56
CA THR A 615 -4.12 21.66 4.66
C THR A 615 -4.11 20.41 3.76
N GLY A 616 -2.98 19.70 3.68
CA GLY A 616 -2.78 18.58 2.78
C GLY A 616 -2.56 19.00 1.33
N ALA A 617 -2.53 20.30 1.05
CA ALA A 617 -2.39 20.84 -0.29
C ALA A 617 -0.98 20.62 -0.83
N ALA A 618 -0.89 20.14 -2.07
CA ALA A 618 0.37 19.91 -2.78
C ALA A 618 1.03 21.21 -3.28
N LEU A 619 0.38 22.37 -3.13
CA LEU A 619 0.84 23.66 -3.64
C LEU A 619 0.70 24.72 -2.55
N THR A 620 1.79 25.45 -2.30
CA THR A 620 1.76 26.62 -1.41
C THR A 620 1.78 27.88 -2.28
N VAL A 621 0.77 28.74 -2.12
CA VAL A 621 0.73 30.05 -2.80
C VAL A 621 1.49 31.04 -1.93
N ARG A 622 2.50 31.70 -2.49
CA ARG A 622 3.26 32.75 -1.81
C ARG A 622 2.41 34.02 -1.71
N ASP A 623 2.79 34.92 -0.80
CA ASP A 623 2.11 36.21 -0.59
C ASP A 623 2.08 37.11 -1.84
N ASP A 624 2.93 36.84 -2.83
CA ASP A 624 2.99 37.53 -4.13
C ASP A 624 2.10 36.88 -5.23
N GLY A 625 1.34 35.84 -4.89
CA GLY A 625 0.48 35.10 -5.81
C GLY A 625 1.21 34.05 -6.67
N SER A 626 2.54 33.89 -6.52
CA SER A 626 3.30 32.85 -7.20
C SER A 626 3.17 31.49 -6.51
N THR A 627 3.13 30.41 -7.29
CA THR A 627 2.99 29.05 -6.76
C THR A 627 4.37 28.43 -6.48
N ASP A 628 4.60 28.01 -5.24
CA ASP A 628 5.82 27.29 -4.84
C ASP A 628 5.60 25.78 -4.95
N PHE A 629 6.10 25.19 -6.03
CA PHE A 629 6.04 23.75 -6.28
C PHE A 629 7.01 22.94 -5.42
N LYS A 630 7.96 23.58 -4.72
CA LYS A 630 8.98 22.88 -3.94
C LYS A 630 8.66 22.78 -2.46
N ASN A 631 7.84 23.67 -1.91
CA ASN A 631 7.47 23.65 -0.49
C ASN A 631 5.98 23.30 -0.39
N GLN A 632 5.63 22.12 0.12
CA GLN A 632 4.24 21.61 0.21
C GLN A 632 3.73 21.63 1.67
N ASP A 633 2.45 21.98 1.88
CA ASP A 633 1.81 22.06 3.20
C ASP A 633 1.12 20.73 3.58
N ARG A 634 1.92 19.66 3.66
CA ARG A 634 1.43 18.28 3.87
C ARG A 634 1.61 17.70 5.26
N ALA A 635 2.45 18.29 6.10
CA ALA A 635 2.80 17.77 7.42
C ALA A 635 2.72 18.87 8.47
N THR A 636 2.10 18.56 9.62
CA THR A 636 1.98 19.50 10.74
C THR A 636 3.18 19.29 11.67
N ILE A 637 4.23 20.08 11.48
CA ILE A 637 5.45 19.93 12.28
C ILE A 637 5.28 20.62 13.63
N VAL A 638 5.53 19.88 14.71
CA VAL A 638 5.49 20.39 16.09
C VAL A 638 6.82 20.16 16.80
N THR A 639 7.15 21.03 17.75
CA THR A 639 8.35 20.94 18.58
C THR A 639 8.02 20.47 20.00
N LEU A 640 8.98 19.84 20.68
CA LEU A 640 8.92 19.52 22.11
C LEU A 640 8.40 20.73 22.92
N GLY A 641 7.39 20.52 23.75
CA GLY A 641 6.79 21.54 24.61
C GLY A 641 5.77 22.45 23.89
N GLN A 642 5.50 22.26 22.59
CA GLN A 642 4.54 23.08 21.87
C GLN A 642 3.10 22.74 22.28
N PRO A 643 2.28 23.74 22.65
CA PRO A 643 0.84 23.55 22.84
C PRO A 643 0.17 23.19 21.51
N ILE A 644 -0.63 22.13 21.50
CA ILE A 644 -1.27 21.59 20.30
C ILE A 644 -2.77 21.86 20.30
N LEU A 645 -3.44 21.51 21.39
CA LEU A 645 -4.88 21.51 21.47
C LEU A 645 -5.32 21.85 22.88
N ARG A 646 -6.27 22.78 23.00
CA ARG A 646 -6.89 23.16 24.25
C ARG A 646 -8.31 22.61 24.29
N LEU A 647 -8.62 21.84 25.32
CA LEU A 647 -9.92 21.24 25.57
C LEU A 647 -10.66 22.08 26.62
N GLU A 648 -11.70 22.77 26.19
CA GLU A 648 -12.62 23.49 27.06
C GLU A 648 -13.82 22.59 27.36
N GLN A 649 -14.02 22.20 28.62
CA GLN A 649 -15.19 21.41 29.01
C GLN A 649 -16.44 22.31 28.98
N ILE A 650 -17.42 21.97 28.14
CA ILE A 650 -18.67 22.72 28.01
C ILE A 650 -19.86 21.81 28.33
N GLY A 651 -20.84 22.35 29.06
CA GLY A 651 -22.04 21.63 29.48
C GLY A 651 -21.87 20.83 30.79
N THR A 652 -22.99 20.42 31.37
CA THR A 652 -23.07 19.58 32.58
C THR A 652 -23.05 18.10 32.22
N THR A 653 -22.93 17.20 33.20
CA THR A 653 -23.29 15.79 32.99
C THR A 653 -24.71 15.72 32.46
N GLY A 654 -24.89 15.12 31.27
CA GLY A 654 -26.22 15.01 30.66
C GLY A 654 -27.14 14.27 31.62
N GLN A 655 -28.33 14.82 31.83
CA GLN A 655 -29.37 14.14 32.60
C GLN A 655 -30.41 13.66 31.62
N ASP A 656 -30.62 12.35 31.58
CA ASP A 656 -31.64 11.79 30.73
C ASP A 656 -33.03 12.29 31.19
N GLY A 657 -33.82 12.68 30.20
CA GLY A 657 -35.23 12.95 30.36
C GLY A 657 -36.01 11.67 30.57
N MET A 658 -37.29 11.80 30.86
CA MET A 658 -38.20 10.68 30.99
C MET A 658 -39.51 11.06 30.31
N ASP A 659 -39.87 10.29 29.28
CA ASP A 659 -41.12 10.51 28.54
C ASP A 659 -42.33 10.13 29.41
N VAL A 660 -43.55 10.46 28.95
CA VAL A 660 -44.77 10.12 29.70
C VAL A 660 -44.96 8.61 29.85
N ALA A 661 -44.25 7.81 29.04
CA ALA A 661 -44.25 6.35 29.08
C ALA A 661 -43.18 5.73 30.00
N GLY A 662 -42.47 6.56 30.76
CA GLY A 662 -41.41 6.12 31.67
C GLY A 662 -40.13 5.67 30.96
N ARG A 663 -40.03 5.85 29.64
CA ARG A 663 -38.81 5.55 28.87
C ARG A 663 -37.83 6.70 29.02
N ILE A 664 -36.57 6.33 29.06
CA ILE A 664 -35.45 7.27 29.21
C ILE A 664 -35.27 8.02 27.89
N ILE A 665 -35.51 9.33 27.88
CA ILE A 665 -35.13 10.21 26.77
C ILE A 665 -33.66 10.52 26.97
N ARG A 666 -32.79 9.84 26.23
CA ARG A 666 -31.33 10.03 26.37
C ARG A 666 -30.97 11.49 26.11
N ALA A 667 -30.11 12.04 26.96
CA ALA A 667 -29.57 13.37 26.78
C ALA A 667 -28.91 13.51 25.40
N PRO A 668 -29.42 14.37 24.50
CA PRO A 668 -28.72 14.65 23.25
C PRO A 668 -27.36 15.28 23.58
N ARG A 669 -26.32 14.95 22.81
CA ARG A 669 -25.03 15.64 22.93
C ARG A 669 -25.18 17.07 22.44
N ASP A 670 -24.57 18.03 23.12
CA ASP A 670 -24.50 19.41 22.61
C ASP A 670 -23.74 19.38 21.26
N PRO A 671 -24.32 19.88 20.14
CA PRO A 671 -23.64 19.93 18.85
C PRO A 671 -22.34 20.76 18.85
N ARG A 672 -22.10 21.56 19.90
CA ARG A 672 -20.84 22.30 20.12
C ARG A 672 -19.79 21.50 20.87
N ALA A 673 -20.16 20.33 21.42
CA ALA A 673 -19.33 19.48 22.26
C ALA A 673 -18.84 18.25 21.46
N GLY A 674 -17.52 18.15 21.29
CA GLY A 674 -16.85 16.98 20.72
C GLY A 674 -16.40 15.99 21.79
N GLU A 675 -16.01 14.79 21.36
CA GLU A 675 -15.28 13.86 22.22
C GLU A 675 -13.84 14.34 22.39
N ALA A 676 -13.28 14.23 23.59
CA ALA A 676 -11.85 14.45 23.78
C ALA A 676 -11.09 13.44 22.91
N PRO A 677 -10.10 13.88 22.10
CA PRO A 677 -9.28 12.96 21.36
C PRO A 677 -8.47 12.10 22.33
N SER A 678 -8.23 10.86 21.96
CA SER A 678 -7.23 10.04 22.65
C SER A 678 -5.84 10.45 22.18
N TRP A 679 -4.83 10.27 23.01
CA TRP A 679 -3.44 10.49 22.63
C TRP A 679 -2.55 9.39 23.19
N ASP A 680 -1.42 9.16 22.53
CA ASP A 680 -0.37 8.27 23.01
C ASP A 680 0.61 9.01 23.95
N ASP A 681 1.70 8.34 24.32
CA ASP A 681 2.75 8.91 25.18
C ASP A 681 3.55 10.07 24.53
N SER A 682 3.31 10.36 23.25
CA SER A 682 3.93 11.48 22.54
C SER A 682 3.34 12.85 22.88
N LEU A 683 2.28 12.86 23.69
CA LEU A 683 1.55 14.03 24.11
C LEU A 683 1.26 13.95 25.61
N SER A 684 1.33 15.10 26.28
CA SER A 684 1.02 15.23 27.70
C SER A 684 -0.11 16.22 27.89
N VAL A 685 -0.86 16.07 28.97
CA VAL A 685 -1.91 17.00 29.35
C VAL A 685 -1.47 17.84 30.54
N GLU A 686 -1.57 19.16 30.40
CA GLU A 686 -1.42 20.12 31.48
C GLU A 686 -2.80 20.72 31.80
N LYS A 687 -3.17 20.76 33.08
CA LYS A 687 -4.41 21.41 33.50
C LYS A 687 -4.12 22.88 33.76
N LEU A 688 -4.80 23.77 33.05
CA LEU A 688 -4.69 25.21 33.24
C LEU A 688 -5.49 25.64 34.48
N GLU A 689 -5.11 26.77 35.08
CA GLU A 689 -5.82 27.36 36.23
C GLU A 689 -7.29 27.67 35.94
N SER A 690 -7.66 27.86 34.66
CA SER A 690 -9.04 28.06 34.19
C SER A 690 -9.90 26.79 34.20
N GLY A 691 -9.33 25.62 34.49
CA GLY A 691 -10.01 24.31 34.41
C GLY A 691 -9.96 23.65 33.03
N GLU A 692 -9.43 24.34 32.02
CA GLU A 692 -9.18 23.80 30.68
C GLU A 692 -8.00 22.81 30.68
N GLN A 693 -8.00 21.86 29.74
CA GLN A 693 -6.88 20.95 29.52
C GLN A 693 -6.08 21.37 28.29
N LEU A 694 -4.77 21.55 28.44
CA LEU A 694 -3.86 21.87 27.36
C LEU A 694 -3.05 20.63 26.99
N ILE A 695 -3.23 20.12 25.77
CA ILE A 695 -2.42 19.04 25.23
C ILE A 695 -1.14 19.65 24.64
N ILE A 696 0.00 19.14 25.10
CA ILE A 696 1.34 19.62 24.79
C ILE A 696 2.16 18.48 24.20
N ALA A 697 2.98 18.77 23.19
CA ALA A 697 3.91 17.81 22.61
C ALA A 697 5.01 17.40 23.61
N THR A 698 5.17 16.08 23.87
CA THR A 698 6.30 15.56 24.67
C THR A 698 7.52 15.22 23.82
N ARG A 699 7.40 15.34 22.49
CA ARG A 699 8.50 15.18 21.53
C ARG A 699 8.27 16.03 20.27
N SER A 700 9.35 16.36 19.56
CA SER A 700 9.26 17.00 18.25
C SER A 700 8.94 15.98 17.16
N GLY A 701 8.14 16.35 16.16
CA GLY A 701 7.79 15.44 15.07
C GLY A 701 6.62 15.93 14.21
N ASN A 702 6.05 15.01 13.42
CA ASN A 702 4.85 15.28 12.63
C ASN A 702 3.60 14.92 13.44
N LEU A 703 2.77 15.92 13.75
CA LEU A 703 1.50 15.74 14.42
C LEU A 703 0.49 15.13 13.45
N ARG A 704 -0.03 13.95 13.81
CA ARG A 704 -1.16 13.31 13.14
C ARG A 704 -2.40 13.38 14.01
N TYR A 705 -3.51 13.70 13.37
CA TYR A 705 -4.83 13.62 13.95
C TYR A 705 -5.72 12.77 13.05
N GLU A 706 -5.83 11.48 13.36
CA GLU A 706 -6.58 10.49 12.59
C GLU A 706 -7.48 9.70 13.53
N LYS A 707 -8.73 9.41 13.14
CA LYS A 707 -9.69 8.61 13.93
C LYS A 707 -9.87 9.09 15.37
N ASN A 708 -9.86 10.41 15.58
CA ASN A 708 -9.91 11.04 16.90
C ASN A 708 -8.74 10.68 17.84
N GLN A 709 -7.60 10.29 17.28
CA GLN A 709 -6.37 10.00 18.00
C GLN A 709 -5.27 10.99 17.57
N LEU A 710 -4.64 11.62 18.56
CA LEU A 710 -3.47 12.47 18.38
C LEU A 710 -2.21 11.65 18.61
N THR A 711 -1.28 11.70 17.66
CA THR A 711 0.04 11.08 17.78
C THR A 711 1.08 11.99 17.13
N ILE A 712 2.31 11.98 17.64
CA ILE A 712 3.45 12.69 17.03
C ILE A 712 4.45 11.67 16.52
N ASP A 713 4.61 11.56 15.21
CA ASP A 713 5.66 10.75 14.62
C ASP A 713 7.01 11.46 14.77
N ALA A 714 7.93 10.89 15.55
CA ALA A 714 9.27 11.43 15.75
C ALA A 714 10.20 11.25 14.53
N MET A 715 9.83 10.40 13.56
CA MET A 715 10.60 10.12 12.35
C MET A 715 9.72 10.30 11.11
N GLN A 716 10.23 10.99 10.10
CA GLN A 716 9.56 11.11 8.80
C GLN A 716 10.01 9.98 7.88
N LYS A 717 9.06 9.25 7.30
CA LYS A 717 9.31 8.21 6.30
C LYS A 717 8.76 8.64 4.95
N ILE A 718 9.60 8.64 3.92
CA ILE A 718 9.23 8.91 2.53
C ILE A 718 9.41 7.61 1.74
N LYS A 719 8.29 7.11 1.20
CA LYS A 719 8.29 5.96 0.30
C LYS A 719 8.49 6.48 -1.13
N GLY A 720 9.68 6.24 -1.69
CA GLY A 720 10.06 6.68 -3.03
C GLY A 720 11.08 7.83 -3.02
N ASP A 721 11.11 8.56 -4.12
CA ASP A 721 12.07 9.63 -4.38
C ASP A 721 11.60 10.98 -3.81
N VAL A 722 12.58 11.84 -3.51
CA VAL A 722 12.33 13.25 -3.23
C VAL A 722 12.46 14.00 -4.55
N ASP A 723 11.31 14.31 -5.14
CA ASP A 723 11.15 14.97 -6.43
C ASP A 723 10.06 16.06 -6.37
N ALA A 724 9.51 16.45 -7.53
CA ALA A 724 8.44 17.45 -7.58
C ALA A 724 7.14 17.00 -6.89
N ALA A 725 6.88 15.69 -6.79
CA ALA A 725 5.70 15.16 -6.12
C ALA A 725 5.85 15.21 -4.58
N THR A 726 7.08 15.06 -4.08
CA THR A 726 7.38 15.08 -2.63
C THR A 726 7.71 16.49 -2.12
N GLY A 727 8.48 17.27 -2.89
CA GLY A 727 8.99 18.58 -2.49
C GLY A 727 10.19 18.52 -1.54
N ASN A 728 10.68 19.69 -1.14
CA ASN A 728 11.69 19.84 -0.10
C ASN A 728 11.12 19.40 1.26
N LEU A 729 11.97 18.83 2.10
CA LEU A 729 11.60 18.43 3.45
C LEU A 729 12.45 19.17 4.48
N LYS A 730 11.79 19.75 5.48
CA LYS A 730 12.41 20.21 6.71
C LYS A 730 11.75 19.54 7.89
N PHE A 731 12.49 18.71 8.62
CA PHE A 731 11.95 17.87 9.69
C PHE A 731 12.85 17.90 10.94
N PRO A 732 12.32 18.08 12.15
CA PRO A 732 13.15 18.21 13.37
C PRO A 732 13.74 16.88 13.86
N GLY A 733 13.23 15.74 13.40
CA GLY A 733 13.72 14.41 13.78
C GLY A 733 14.48 13.69 12.66
N PRO A 734 14.68 12.37 12.79
CA PRO A 734 15.26 11.54 11.74
C PRO A 734 14.37 11.45 10.50
N VAL A 735 15.00 11.29 9.34
CA VAL A 735 14.32 11.15 8.04
C VAL A 735 14.81 9.89 7.35
N ALA A 736 13.88 9.05 6.92
CA ALA A 736 14.16 7.86 6.13
C ALA A 736 13.48 7.96 4.75
N ILE A 737 14.28 7.96 3.70
CA ILE A 737 13.87 8.04 2.29
C ILE A 737 14.26 6.71 1.65
N SER A 738 13.29 5.97 1.11
CA SER A 738 13.59 4.68 0.47
C SER A 738 14.21 4.84 -0.92
N GLY A 739 13.95 5.96 -1.60
CA GLY A 739 14.46 6.27 -2.95
C GLY A 739 15.63 7.27 -2.96
N SER A 740 15.77 7.96 -4.09
CA SER A 740 16.81 8.97 -4.36
C SER A 740 16.32 10.39 -4.10
N ILE A 741 17.26 11.32 -3.94
CA ILE A 741 16.96 12.76 -3.93
C ILE A 741 17.34 13.32 -5.30
N VAL A 742 16.32 13.74 -6.05
CA VAL A 742 16.46 14.24 -7.42
C VAL A 742 17.09 15.64 -7.42
N ASN A 743 17.69 16.01 -8.54
CA ASN A 743 18.31 17.31 -8.77
C ASN A 743 17.45 18.50 -8.32
N GLY A 744 18.05 19.36 -7.51
CA GLY A 744 17.48 20.65 -7.13
C GLY A 744 16.52 20.63 -5.95
N PHE A 745 16.43 19.50 -5.23
CA PHE A 745 15.67 19.37 -3.98
C PHE A 745 16.56 19.47 -2.74
N ALA A 746 15.94 19.75 -1.59
CA ALA A 746 16.61 19.91 -0.31
C ALA A 746 15.93 19.12 0.80
N ILE A 747 16.74 18.42 1.60
CA ILE A 747 16.35 17.73 2.83
C ILE A 747 17.14 18.31 3.99
N ILE A 748 16.43 18.82 5.00
CA ILE A 748 17.00 19.32 6.24
C ILE A 748 16.38 18.55 7.40
N ALA A 749 17.19 17.77 8.10
CA ALA A 749 16.77 16.94 9.23
C ALA A 749 17.49 17.35 10.53
N GLY A 750 16.75 17.39 11.63
CA GLY A 750 17.31 17.57 12.98
C GLY A 750 17.87 16.28 13.58
N GLY A 751 17.59 15.12 12.97
CA GLY A 751 18.16 13.82 13.33
C GLY A 751 18.82 13.13 12.15
N ASP A 752 19.11 11.83 12.29
CA ASP A 752 19.81 11.05 11.26
C ASP A 752 19.01 10.96 9.95
N VAL A 753 19.70 11.00 8.82
CA VAL A 753 19.11 10.89 7.47
C VAL A 753 19.56 9.58 6.83
N PHE A 754 18.60 8.76 6.43
CA PHE A 754 18.81 7.53 5.69
C PHE A 754 18.24 7.66 4.28
N ILE A 755 19.07 7.46 3.27
CA ILE A 755 18.70 7.54 1.85
C ILE A 755 19.00 6.19 1.21
N GLY A 756 17.96 5.54 0.70
CA GLY A 756 18.05 4.22 0.05
C GLY A 756 18.65 4.28 -1.35
N GLY A 757 18.45 5.39 -2.07
CA GLY A 757 19.01 5.62 -3.40
C GLY A 757 20.24 6.53 -3.41
N SER A 758 20.37 7.33 -4.46
CA SER A 758 21.44 8.31 -4.65
C SER A 758 21.02 9.74 -4.34
N VAL A 759 22.01 10.63 -4.18
CA VAL A 759 21.79 12.07 -4.04
C VAL A 759 22.32 12.74 -5.30
N GLU A 760 21.43 13.32 -6.11
CA GLU A 760 21.77 13.94 -7.39
C GLU A 760 21.65 15.45 -7.28
N ALA A 761 22.77 16.18 -7.33
CA ALA A 761 22.83 17.65 -7.33
C ALA A 761 21.88 18.33 -6.32
N ALA A 762 21.72 17.72 -5.14
CA ALA A 762 20.75 18.12 -4.11
C ALA A 762 21.45 18.54 -2.80
N LEU A 763 20.69 19.18 -1.91
CA LEU A 763 21.15 19.57 -0.57
C LEU A 763 20.62 18.57 0.46
N VAL A 764 21.52 17.91 1.18
CA VAL A 764 21.18 17.10 2.34
C VAL A 764 21.88 17.69 3.56
N SER A 765 21.13 18.09 4.57
CA SER A 765 21.68 18.61 5.82
C SER A 765 21.06 17.87 7.01
N SER A 766 21.91 17.33 7.87
CA SER A 766 21.51 16.56 9.05
C SER A 766 22.25 17.06 10.29
N ASP A 767 21.53 17.29 11.39
CA ASP A 767 22.14 17.45 12.72
C ASP A 767 22.56 16.09 13.35
N GLY A 768 22.28 14.98 12.67
CA GLY A 768 22.77 13.64 12.96
C GLY A 768 23.77 13.12 11.93
N ALA A 769 23.76 11.82 11.70
CA ALA A 769 24.51 11.15 10.63
C ALA A 769 23.73 11.19 9.31
N VAL A 770 24.43 11.04 8.18
CA VAL A 770 23.83 10.86 6.86
C VAL A 770 24.33 9.55 6.29
N ARG A 771 23.41 8.62 6.00
CA ARG A 771 23.72 7.34 5.36
C ARG A 771 23.02 7.25 4.01
N ILE A 772 23.83 7.14 2.97
CA ILE A 772 23.40 7.02 1.58
C ILE A 772 23.81 5.63 1.12
N THR A 773 22.85 4.81 0.71
CA THR A 773 23.14 3.43 0.35
C THR A 773 23.94 3.36 -0.95
N GLU A 774 23.56 4.17 -1.94
CA GLU A 774 24.32 4.35 -3.19
C GLU A 774 25.38 5.45 -3.04
N GLY A 775 25.37 6.49 -3.87
CA GLY A 775 26.39 7.54 -3.85
C GLY A 775 25.85 8.93 -4.10
N VAL A 776 26.76 9.89 -4.09
CA VAL A 776 26.47 11.31 -4.34
C VAL A 776 26.95 11.70 -5.73
N LYS A 777 26.04 12.08 -6.62
CA LYS A 777 26.34 12.67 -7.92
C LYS A 777 26.16 14.19 -7.81
N GLY A 778 27.20 14.89 -7.38
CA GLY A 778 27.09 16.28 -6.98
C GLY A 778 26.96 17.28 -8.14
N ALA A 779 27.51 16.99 -9.32
CA ALA A 779 27.54 17.93 -10.46
C ALA A 779 28.03 19.35 -10.07
N LYS A 780 28.99 19.43 -9.13
CA LYS A 780 29.56 20.65 -8.52
C LYS A 780 28.59 21.49 -7.68
N LYS A 781 27.38 21.02 -7.40
CA LYS A 781 26.34 21.73 -6.64
C LYS A 781 25.79 20.93 -5.46
N GLY A 782 25.77 19.60 -5.58
CA GLY A 782 25.28 18.69 -4.56
C GLY A 782 26.14 18.76 -3.30
N THR A 783 25.47 19.00 -2.18
CA THR A 783 26.09 19.22 -0.88
C THR A 783 25.46 18.29 0.15
N VAL A 784 26.28 17.49 0.82
CA VAL A 784 25.87 16.63 1.93
C VAL A 784 26.57 17.11 3.18
N ARG A 785 25.78 17.54 4.16
CA ARG A 785 26.23 18.02 5.46
C ARG A 785 25.67 17.13 6.57
N ALA A 786 26.54 16.63 7.43
CA ALA A 786 26.17 15.91 8.63
C ALA A 786 26.87 16.52 9.83
N ARG A 787 26.20 16.61 10.98
CA ARG A 787 26.91 16.92 12.23
C ARG A 787 27.71 15.71 12.72
N LYS A 788 27.28 14.47 12.43
CA LYS A 788 28.03 13.26 12.77
C LYS A 788 28.79 12.74 11.55
N THR A 789 28.57 11.48 11.17
CA THR A 789 29.26 10.81 10.06
C THR A 789 28.49 10.94 8.75
N ILE A 790 29.22 10.81 7.63
CA ILE A 790 28.63 10.58 6.30
C ILE A 790 29.08 9.20 5.83
N ASP A 791 28.14 8.31 5.58
CA ASP A 791 28.38 7.00 4.98
C ASP A 791 27.79 6.99 3.56
N ALA A 792 28.60 6.71 2.53
CA ALA A 792 28.11 6.49 1.17
C ALA A 792 28.95 5.44 0.43
N SER A 793 28.44 4.92 -0.69
CA SER A 793 29.23 4.04 -1.56
C SER A 793 30.27 4.82 -2.35
N PHE A 794 29.90 5.95 -2.97
CA PHE A 794 30.82 6.82 -3.69
C PHE A 794 30.36 8.28 -3.64
N ALA A 795 31.25 9.20 -4.00
CA ALA A 795 30.91 10.59 -4.24
C ALA A 795 31.67 11.12 -5.46
N GLU A 796 30.96 11.84 -6.33
CA GLU A 796 31.52 12.47 -7.53
C GLU A 796 31.09 13.93 -7.60
N GLN A 797 32.06 14.83 -7.80
CA GLN A 797 31.84 16.28 -7.95
C GLN A 797 30.92 16.86 -6.86
N ALA A 798 31.06 16.36 -5.63
CA ALA A 798 30.19 16.67 -4.50
C ALA A 798 30.94 17.43 -3.40
N ILE A 799 30.18 18.17 -2.60
CA ILE A 799 30.67 18.81 -1.37
C ILE A 799 30.21 17.96 -0.19
N LEU A 800 31.15 17.37 0.56
CA LEU A 800 30.85 16.55 1.73
C LEU A 800 31.41 17.24 2.97
N LEU A 801 30.54 17.53 3.94
CA LEU A 801 30.89 18.26 5.16
C LEU A 801 30.42 17.46 6.38
N SER A 802 31.34 17.02 7.22
CA SER A 802 31.01 16.30 8.45
C SER A 802 31.82 16.78 9.65
N VAL A 803 31.35 16.57 10.88
CA VAL A 803 32.23 16.77 12.05
C VAL A 803 32.96 15.46 12.36
N ASP A 804 32.29 14.32 12.28
CA ASP A 804 32.93 13.01 12.48
C ASP A 804 33.40 12.44 11.14
N ASN A 805 33.68 11.13 11.07
CA ASN A 805 34.25 10.47 9.90
C ASN A 805 33.36 10.54 8.64
N ILE A 806 34.01 10.52 7.47
CA ILE A 806 33.36 10.32 6.17
C ILE A 806 33.83 8.97 5.63
N SER A 807 32.90 8.02 5.50
CA SER A 807 33.17 6.67 5.03
C SER A 807 32.60 6.49 3.63
N LEU A 808 33.48 6.21 2.66
CA LEU A 808 33.12 5.93 1.28
C LEU A 808 33.57 4.50 0.92
N LYS A 809 32.67 3.69 0.37
CA LYS A 809 33.01 2.29 0.05
C LYS A 809 33.98 2.17 -1.12
N SER A 810 33.80 2.94 -2.19
CA SER A 810 34.62 2.90 -3.41
C SER A 810 35.40 4.20 -3.60
N SER A 811 34.81 5.27 -4.11
CA SER A 811 35.60 6.42 -4.58
C SER A 811 35.07 7.79 -4.20
N ALA A 812 36.00 8.73 -4.01
CA ALA A 812 35.79 10.17 -4.00
C ALA A 812 36.44 10.78 -5.25
N LEU A 813 35.63 11.25 -6.19
CA LEU A 813 36.09 11.78 -7.48
C LEU A 813 35.80 13.27 -7.59
N LEU A 814 36.84 14.11 -7.68
CA LEU A 814 36.71 15.57 -7.83
C LEU A 814 35.81 16.21 -6.75
N CYS A 815 35.87 15.68 -5.53
CA CYS A 815 35.06 16.13 -4.40
C CYS A 815 35.74 17.25 -3.60
N ASN A 816 34.93 18.05 -2.92
CA ASN A 816 35.39 18.95 -1.86
C ASN A 816 34.93 18.35 -0.53
N ILE A 817 35.86 17.71 0.17
CA ILE A 817 35.60 16.97 1.41
C ILE A 817 36.16 17.77 2.57
N LYS A 818 35.36 17.95 3.62
CA LYS A 818 35.77 18.58 4.86
C LYS A 818 35.25 17.81 6.06
N THR A 819 36.16 17.40 6.94
CA THR A 819 35.82 16.65 8.14
C THR A 819 36.78 16.93 9.29
N ASN A 820 36.26 16.90 10.52
CA ASN A 820 37.08 16.87 11.74
C ASN A 820 37.42 15.44 12.20
N GLY A 821 36.84 14.43 11.56
CA GLY A 821 37.22 13.03 11.70
C GLY A 821 38.24 12.61 10.64
N LYS A 822 38.20 11.32 10.30
CA LYS A 822 39.01 10.66 9.27
C LYS A 822 38.16 10.39 8.04
N VAL A 823 38.76 10.53 6.85
CA VAL A 823 38.13 10.07 5.59
C VAL A 823 38.56 8.63 5.35
N LEU A 824 37.60 7.72 5.26
CA LEU A 824 37.81 6.28 5.14
C LEU A 824 37.32 5.79 3.78
N LEU A 825 38.24 5.30 2.95
CA LEU A 825 37.99 4.70 1.63
C LEU A 825 38.41 3.22 1.67
N GLN A 826 37.61 2.41 2.36
CA GLN A 826 38.00 1.07 2.84
C GLN A 826 37.76 -0.09 1.85
N GLY A 827 37.08 0.12 0.72
CA GLY A 827 36.90 -0.93 -0.28
C GLY A 827 38.13 -1.15 -1.16
N GLU A 828 38.17 -2.27 -1.88
CA GLU A 828 39.25 -2.59 -2.84
C GLU A 828 39.41 -1.52 -3.94
N ARG A 829 38.33 -0.78 -4.23
CA ARG A 829 38.30 0.35 -5.16
C ARG A 829 38.40 1.72 -4.47
N GLY A 830 38.92 1.75 -3.24
CA GLY A 830 39.09 2.89 -2.34
C GLY A 830 39.91 4.04 -2.91
N HIS A 831 39.39 4.84 -3.83
CA HIS A 831 40.15 5.84 -4.58
C HIS A 831 39.75 7.27 -4.21
N LEU A 832 40.72 8.12 -3.86
CA LEU A 832 40.52 9.56 -3.75
C LEU A 832 41.26 10.24 -4.90
N VAL A 833 40.51 10.77 -5.87
CA VAL A 833 41.06 11.30 -7.12
C VAL A 833 40.52 12.69 -7.39
N GLY A 834 41.39 13.69 -7.30
CA GLY A 834 41.10 15.07 -7.63
C GLY A 834 40.22 15.79 -6.61
N GLY A 835 40.30 17.12 -6.63
CA GLY A 835 39.59 17.97 -5.69
C GLY A 835 40.41 18.25 -4.42
N LEU A 836 39.70 18.59 -3.34
CA LEU A 836 40.27 19.06 -2.08
C LEU A 836 39.68 18.24 -0.93
N CYS A 837 40.54 17.58 -0.17
CA CYS A 837 40.18 16.79 0.99
C CYS A 837 40.84 17.37 2.24
N ARG A 838 40.04 17.94 3.14
CA ARG A 838 40.47 18.51 4.41
C ARG A 838 39.96 17.64 5.54
N ALA A 839 40.83 16.89 6.17
CA ALA A 839 40.46 15.92 7.20
C ALA A 839 41.39 16.03 8.39
N ARG A 840 40.88 16.50 9.54
CA ARG A 840 41.71 16.72 10.75
C ARG A 840 42.49 15.46 11.13
N ASN A 841 41.83 14.31 11.22
CA ASN A 841 42.46 13.05 11.61
C ASN A 841 43.07 12.29 10.40
N GLY A 842 43.14 12.94 9.23
CA GLY A 842 43.75 12.41 8.03
C GLY A 842 42.83 11.54 7.16
N VAL A 843 43.45 10.72 6.31
CA VAL A 843 42.77 9.96 5.24
C VAL A 843 43.32 8.54 5.22
N GLU A 844 42.44 7.55 5.15
CA GLU A 844 42.81 6.17 4.83
C GLU A 844 42.17 5.77 3.53
N ALA A 845 42.99 5.42 2.53
CA ALA A 845 42.52 5.03 1.21
C ALA A 845 43.32 3.87 0.63
N GLN A 846 42.70 3.12 -0.28
CA GLN A 846 43.42 2.14 -1.09
C GLN A 846 44.37 2.85 -2.06
N ASN A 847 43.87 3.78 -2.87
CA ASN A 847 44.72 4.59 -3.75
C ASN A 847 44.43 6.08 -3.56
N LEU A 848 45.49 6.89 -3.65
CA LEU A 848 45.42 8.34 -3.53
C LEU A 848 46.01 9.00 -4.79
N GLY A 849 45.20 9.77 -5.51
CA GLY A 849 45.52 10.33 -6.82
C GLY A 849 45.27 9.36 -7.98
N SER A 850 45.70 9.75 -9.18
CA SER A 850 45.60 8.95 -10.41
C SER A 850 46.92 9.01 -11.18
N ASP A 851 47.22 7.92 -11.88
CA ASP A 851 48.27 7.79 -12.90
C ASP A 851 48.28 8.91 -13.97
N LYS A 852 47.13 9.54 -14.23
CA LYS A 852 46.98 10.69 -15.13
C LYS A 852 47.42 12.02 -14.53
N GLY A 853 47.93 12.05 -13.30
CA GLY A 853 48.43 13.27 -12.65
C GLY A 853 47.34 14.26 -12.26
N ILE A 854 46.12 13.78 -11.98
CA ILE A 854 45.00 14.65 -11.56
C ILE A 854 45.35 15.28 -10.21
N LYS A 855 45.41 16.63 -10.19
CA LYS A 855 45.73 17.42 -9.00
C LYS A 855 44.78 17.08 -7.85
N THR A 856 45.33 16.49 -6.79
CA THR A 856 44.61 16.02 -5.61
C THR A 856 45.24 16.64 -4.37
N GLN A 857 44.50 17.45 -3.63
CA GLN A 857 45.02 18.12 -2.43
C GLN A 857 44.44 17.46 -1.17
N VAL A 858 45.32 17.05 -0.25
CA VAL A 858 44.92 16.47 1.03
C VAL A 858 45.55 17.25 2.17
N SER A 859 44.71 17.85 2.98
CA SER A 859 45.07 18.65 4.14
C SER A 859 44.71 17.89 5.42
N PHE A 860 45.62 17.79 6.38
CA PHE A 860 45.40 17.06 7.64
C PHE A 860 46.08 17.70 8.86
N GLY A 861 45.60 17.33 10.05
CA GLY A 861 46.21 17.74 11.34
C GLY A 861 45.69 19.05 11.93
N GLN A 862 44.69 19.69 11.33
CA GLN A 862 44.07 20.94 11.82
C GLN A 862 42.54 20.90 11.76
N ASP A 863 41.85 21.76 12.51
CA ASP A 863 40.38 21.89 12.50
C ASP A 863 39.89 22.72 11.30
N TYR A 864 39.72 22.08 10.14
CA TYR A 864 39.29 22.78 8.93
C TYR A 864 37.86 23.33 8.99
N LEU A 865 37.03 22.97 9.98
CA LEU A 865 35.74 23.65 10.21
C LEU A 865 35.95 25.02 10.89
N MET A 866 36.96 25.19 11.74
CA MET A 866 37.33 26.51 12.26
C MET A 866 37.77 27.45 11.14
N HIS A 867 38.45 26.93 10.11
CA HIS A 867 38.82 27.72 8.94
C HIS A 867 37.62 28.39 8.25
N ASP A 868 36.47 27.71 8.16
CA ASP A 868 35.25 28.31 7.59
C ASP A 868 34.65 29.40 8.47
N LEU A 869 34.74 29.23 9.79
CA LEU A 869 34.31 30.23 10.75
C LEU A 869 35.21 31.47 10.69
N ILE A 870 36.52 31.28 10.51
CA ILE A 870 37.49 32.36 10.27
C ILE A 870 37.09 33.13 9.01
N GLU A 871 36.92 32.45 7.86
CA GLU A 871 36.51 33.12 6.62
C GLU A 871 35.18 33.86 6.77
N THR A 872 34.23 33.30 7.51
CA THR A 872 32.91 33.91 7.74
C THR A 872 33.02 35.16 8.61
N GLU A 873 33.76 35.10 9.72
CA GLU A 873 33.98 36.26 10.59
C GLU A 873 34.76 37.36 9.86
N GLU A 874 35.74 37.01 9.03
CA GLU A 874 36.46 37.98 8.19
C GLU A 874 35.52 38.74 7.24
N ARG A 875 34.63 38.02 6.55
CA ARG A 875 33.62 38.64 5.68
C ARG A 875 32.67 39.57 6.44
N GLU A 876 32.26 39.19 7.65
CA GLU A 876 31.38 40.02 8.48
C GLU A 876 32.11 41.27 9.02
N ILE A 877 33.38 41.14 9.39
CA ILE A 877 34.25 42.25 9.75
C ILE A 877 34.37 43.24 8.58
N ASP A 878 34.57 42.74 7.35
CA ASP A 878 34.67 43.60 6.17
C ASP A 878 33.36 44.33 5.85
N LYS A 879 32.19 43.67 6.03
CA LYS A 879 30.88 44.34 5.94
C LYS A 879 30.73 45.45 6.98
N LEU A 880 31.10 45.19 8.22
CA LEU A 880 31.04 46.20 9.29
C LEU A 880 31.97 47.38 9.00
N ARG A 881 33.18 47.11 8.51
CA ARG A 881 34.11 48.18 8.06
C ARG A 881 33.48 49.03 6.96
N ALA A 882 32.80 48.43 5.99
CA ALA A 882 32.11 49.15 4.93
C ALA A 882 30.93 49.99 5.45
N LEU A 883 30.11 49.45 6.36
CA LEU A 883 29.01 50.18 7.01
C LEU A 883 29.53 51.35 7.84
N LEU A 884 30.60 51.12 8.62
CA LEU A 884 31.22 52.15 9.44
C LEU A 884 31.74 53.31 8.57
N LEU A 885 32.35 53.00 7.42
CA LEU A 885 32.76 54.01 6.45
C LEU A 885 31.57 54.82 5.89
N GLN A 886 30.42 54.17 5.66
CA GLN A 886 29.20 54.88 5.20
C GLN A 886 28.60 55.75 6.31
N THR A 887 28.53 55.25 7.53
CA THR A 887 28.05 56.01 8.70
C THR A 887 28.96 57.20 8.99
N ASP A 888 30.28 57.05 8.82
CA ASP A 888 31.24 58.13 8.93
C ASP A 888 31.00 59.24 7.89
N ARG A 889 30.68 58.86 6.65
CA ARG A 889 30.28 59.82 5.60
C ARG A 889 28.99 60.56 5.99
N LYS A 890 27.95 59.83 6.38
CA LYS A 890 26.67 60.41 6.83
C LYS A 890 26.85 61.36 8.02
N LEU A 891 27.69 61.00 8.98
CA LEU A 891 27.95 61.82 10.17
C LEU A 891 28.67 63.11 9.79
N ASN A 892 29.67 63.05 8.91
CA ASN A 892 30.35 64.23 8.38
C ASN A 892 29.38 65.13 7.59
N ASP A 893 28.46 64.56 6.81
CA ASP A 893 27.48 65.32 6.04
C ASP A 893 26.43 65.98 6.95
N LEU A 894 25.93 65.27 7.98
CA LEU A 894 25.01 65.83 8.98
C LEU A 894 25.66 66.95 9.81
N GLN A 895 26.94 66.81 10.16
CA GLN A 895 27.70 67.86 10.85
C GLN A 895 27.87 69.12 9.98
N LYS A 896 28.04 68.96 8.66
CA LYS A 896 28.12 70.10 7.73
C LYS A 896 26.78 70.81 7.55
N ILE A 897 25.66 70.09 7.64
CA ILE A 897 24.30 70.61 7.42
C ILE A 897 23.67 71.13 8.74
N GLY A 898 24.34 70.98 9.89
CA GLY A 898 23.84 71.42 11.19
C GLY A 898 22.70 70.57 11.77
N GLY A 899 22.53 69.34 11.27
CA GLY A 899 21.53 68.39 11.80
C GLY A 899 22.00 67.75 13.11
N ASN A 900 21.07 67.19 13.90
CA ASN A 900 21.41 66.48 15.14
C ASN A 900 22.13 65.15 14.81
N PRO A 901 23.44 65.00 15.12
CA PRO A 901 24.21 63.81 14.79
C PRO A 901 24.07 62.68 15.83
N ASP A 902 23.35 62.89 16.93
CA ASP A 902 23.36 61.99 18.09
C ASP A 902 22.96 60.55 17.72
N GLN A 903 21.92 60.39 16.88
CA GLN A 903 21.49 59.06 16.43
C GLN A 903 22.56 58.35 15.59
N THR A 904 23.17 59.07 14.65
CA THR A 904 24.23 58.53 13.78
C THR A 904 25.53 58.27 14.56
N HIS A 905 25.82 59.07 15.58
CA HIS A 905 26.93 58.88 16.49
C HIS A 905 26.73 57.62 17.36
N GLN A 906 25.53 57.45 17.91
CA GLN A 906 25.14 56.22 18.63
C GLN A 906 25.23 54.99 17.73
N GLU A 907 24.81 55.09 16.48
CA GLU A 907 24.94 54.02 15.48
C GLU A 907 26.41 53.68 15.20
N LYS A 908 27.27 54.69 14.97
CA LYS A 908 28.72 54.50 14.80
C LYS A 908 29.37 53.80 15.99
N VAL A 909 29.06 54.25 17.22
CA VAL A 909 29.60 53.65 18.45
C VAL A 909 29.14 52.18 18.58
N LYS A 910 27.90 51.86 18.22
CA LYS A 910 27.41 50.47 18.17
C LYS A 910 28.19 49.64 17.16
N LEU A 911 28.43 50.15 15.95
CA LEU A 911 29.21 49.46 14.91
C LEU A 911 30.66 49.20 15.34
N LEU A 912 31.32 50.18 15.98
CA LEU A 912 32.68 50.02 16.52
C LEU A 912 32.75 48.91 17.57
N LYS A 913 31.81 48.88 18.53
CA LYS A 913 31.74 47.82 19.55
C LYS A 913 31.53 46.44 18.94
N LEU A 914 30.71 46.33 17.90
CA LEU A 914 30.50 45.08 17.17
C LEU A 914 31.76 44.65 16.41
N LEU A 915 32.49 45.59 15.81
CA LEU A 915 33.73 45.33 15.09
C LEU A 915 34.83 44.81 16.03
N GLU A 916 35.03 45.45 17.18
CA GLU A 916 35.98 45.01 18.20
C GLU A 916 35.65 43.61 18.72
N LYS A 917 34.37 43.36 19.06
CA LYS A 917 33.91 42.05 19.52
C LYS A 917 34.18 40.94 18.50
N ARG A 918 33.93 41.19 17.21
CA ARG A 918 34.24 40.23 16.14
C ARG A 918 35.74 40.08 15.90
N GLY A 919 36.52 41.16 16.04
CA GLY A 919 37.98 41.12 15.93
C GLY A 919 38.63 40.20 16.98
N ILE A 920 38.19 40.29 18.24
CA ILE A 920 38.63 39.38 19.31
C ILE A 920 38.28 37.92 18.96
N ARG A 921 37.03 37.67 18.55
CA ARG A 921 36.58 36.33 18.13
C ARG A 921 37.41 35.76 16.97
N LEU A 922 37.83 36.60 16.01
CA LEU A 922 38.65 36.15 14.88
C LEU A 922 40.03 35.66 15.35
N ILE A 923 40.65 36.34 16.32
CA ILE A 923 41.93 35.93 16.91
C ILE A 923 41.75 34.57 17.60
N GLU A 924 40.74 34.43 18.45
CA GLU A 924 40.44 33.16 19.14
C GLU A 924 40.22 31.99 18.17
N LEU A 925 39.55 32.22 17.04
CA LEU A 925 39.32 31.19 16.03
C LEU A 925 40.62 30.79 15.31
N ARG A 926 41.51 31.75 15.02
CA ARG A 926 42.82 31.50 14.39
C ARG A 926 43.74 30.68 15.30
N GLU A 927 43.80 31.02 16.58
CA GLU A 927 44.56 30.25 17.57
C GLU A 927 44.09 28.79 17.62
N LYS A 928 42.78 28.56 17.67
CA LYS A 928 42.19 27.21 17.64
C LYS A 928 42.47 26.45 16.33
N PHE A 929 42.61 27.14 15.21
CA PHE A 929 42.92 26.52 13.92
C PHE A 929 44.39 26.05 13.83
N ASP A 930 45.31 26.76 14.50
CA ASP A 930 46.73 26.41 14.53
C ASP A 930 47.06 25.28 15.53
N GLU A 931 46.09 24.83 16.33
CA GLU A 931 46.25 23.68 17.23
C GLU A 931 46.54 22.38 16.46
N TYR A 932 47.63 21.73 16.83
CA TYR A 932 48.02 20.44 16.26
C TYR A 932 47.09 19.33 16.73
N HIS A 933 46.53 18.61 15.76
CA HIS A 933 45.75 17.40 15.99
C HIS A 933 46.45 16.19 15.35
N PRO A 934 46.61 15.07 16.09
CA PRO A 934 47.16 13.85 15.52
C PRO A 934 46.32 13.36 14.32
N GLY A 935 46.94 13.28 13.16
CA GLY A 935 46.32 12.80 11.94
C GLY A 935 47.35 12.18 11.00
N ASP A 936 46.91 11.18 10.25
CA ASP A 936 47.76 10.38 9.39
C ASP A 936 47.10 10.10 8.04
N ILE A 937 47.90 10.11 6.97
CA ILE A 937 47.47 9.72 5.63
C ILE A 937 47.99 8.33 5.35
N VAL A 938 47.11 7.35 5.40
CA VAL A 938 47.40 5.93 5.18
C VAL A 938 46.99 5.55 3.77
N VAL A 939 47.95 5.11 2.96
CA VAL A 939 47.72 4.61 1.61
C VAL A 939 48.13 3.15 1.54
N ARG A 940 47.13 2.26 1.46
CA ARG A 940 47.33 0.79 1.47
C ARG A 940 47.80 0.24 0.13
N GLY A 941 47.30 0.81 -0.96
CA GLY A 941 47.73 0.55 -2.34
C GLY A 941 48.77 1.57 -2.77
N THR A 942 48.43 2.44 -3.73
CA THR A 942 49.39 3.37 -4.37
C THR A 942 48.98 4.84 -4.23
N ILE A 943 49.94 5.70 -3.86
CA ILE A 943 49.85 7.15 -3.98
C ILE A 943 50.53 7.59 -5.28
N TYR A 944 49.84 8.37 -6.11
CA TYR A 944 50.28 8.74 -7.45
C TYR A 944 50.87 10.16 -7.53
N PRO A 945 51.67 10.47 -8.57
CA PRO A 945 52.11 11.84 -8.84
C PRO A 945 50.94 12.82 -9.01
N GLY A 946 51.13 14.06 -8.57
CA GLY A 946 50.09 15.10 -8.60
C GLY A 946 49.25 15.20 -7.32
N VAL A 947 49.50 14.33 -6.34
CA VAL A 947 49.00 14.47 -4.96
C VAL A 947 49.86 15.47 -4.20
N ILE A 948 49.21 16.44 -3.55
CA ILE A 948 49.84 17.43 -2.68
C ILE A 948 49.27 17.26 -1.28
N LEU A 949 50.13 16.91 -0.34
CA LEU A 949 49.78 16.82 1.07
C LEU A 949 50.08 18.16 1.75
N GLU A 950 49.21 18.59 2.64
CA GLU A 950 49.32 19.84 3.38
C GLU A 950 49.00 19.62 4.86
N SER A 951 49.80 20.23 5.73
CA SER A 951 49.54 20.28 7.17
C SER A 951 50.24 21.51 7.75
N HIS A 952 49.52 22.37 8.48
CA HIS A 952 50.07 23.57 9.12
C HIS A 952 50.84 24.47 8.14
N ASN A 953 50.29 24.71 6.95
CA ASN A 953 50.92 25.47 5.86
C ASN A 953 52.26 24.89 5.37
N ARG A 954 52.53 23.60 5.61
CA ARG A 954 53.66 22.86 5.05
C ARG A 954 53.15 21.92 3.96
N PHE A 955 53.84 21.90 2.82
CA PHE A 955 53.41 21.16 1.64
C PHE A 955 54.39 20.03 1.31
N HIS A 956 53.86 18.87 0.92
CA HIS A 956 54.63 17.74 0.42
C HIS A 956 54.00 17.22 -0.87
N GLU A 957 54.70 17.39 -1.99
CA GLU A 957 54.23 16.98 -3.32
C GLU A 957 54.79 15.61 -3.71
N ILE A 958 53.91 14.71 -4.12
CA ILE A 958 54.27 13.39 -4.62
C ILE A 958 54.67 13.50 -6.08
N ARG A 959 55.93 13.18 -6.38
CA ARG A 959 56.51 13.24 -7.74
C ARG A 959 56.65 11.86 -8.40
N THR A 960 56.73 10.81 -7.61
CA THR A 960 56.85 9.42 -8.05
C THR A 960 55.82 8.57 -7.33
N ALA A 961 55.28 7.56 -8.02
CA ALA A 961 54.31 6.66 -7.42
C ALA A 961 54.95 5.84 -6.29
N LYS A 962 54.26 5.73 -5.15
CA LYS A 962 54.72 4.95 -3.99
C LYS A 962 53.60 4.05 -3.51
N SER A 963 53.92 2.89 -2.96
CA SER A 963 52.91 1.95 -2.46
C SER A 963 53.12 1.61 -0.99
N ARG A 964 52.04 1.33 -0.27
CA ARG A 964 52.04 0.98 1.16
C ARG A 964 52.80 2.01 2.01
N VAL A 965 52.35 3.26 1.97
CA VAL A 965 52.98 4.39 2.67
C VAL A 965 52.01 5.04 3.65
N CYS A 966 52.58 5.62 4.71
CA CYS A 966 51.90 6.44 5.68
C CYS A 966 52.59 7.80 5.77
N PHE A 967 51.83 8.89 5.83
CA PHE A 967 52.35 10.23 6.08
C PHE A 967 51.78 10.79 7.37
N SER A 968 52.63 11.41 8.18
CA SER A 968 52.23 12.09 9.41
C SER A 968 52.98 13.41 9.55
N PHE A 969 52.42 14.36 10.31
CA PHE A 969 53.09 15.61 10.60
C PHE A 969 53.89 15.50 11.90
N ASP A 970 55.15 15.90 11.86
CA ASP A 970 55.99 15.98 13.06
C ASP A 970 56.00 17.43 13.57
N PRO A 971 55.37 17.72 14.73
CA PRO A 971 55.31 19.07 15.27
C PRO A 971 56.66 19.60 15.75
N GLN A 972 57.63 18.73 16.08
CA GLN A 972 58.97 19.14 16.50
C GLN A 972 59.84 19.54 15.30
N LEU A 973 59.76 18.76 14.22
CA LEU A 973 60.51 19.02 12.99
C LEU A 973 59.82 20.01 12.04
N GLY A 974 58.53 20.29 12.26
CA GLY A 974 57.74 21.21 11.44
C GLY A 974 57.60 20.78 9.98
N ARG A 975 57.57 19.46 9.72
CA ARG A 975 57.51 18.88 8.37
C ARG A 975 56.66 17.61 8.33
N ILE A 976 56.16 17.28 7.14
CA ILE A 976 55.46 16.01 6.87
C ILE A 976 56.51 14.90 6.70
N LEU A 977 56.39 13.83 7.47
CA LEU A 977 57.22 12.64 7.42
C LEU A 977 56.56 11.55 6.58
N GLU A 978 57.38 10.78 5.88
CA GLU A 978 56.98 9.58 5.14
C GLU A 978 57.46 8.35 5.90
N LEU A 979 56.54 7.44 6.17
CA LEU A 979 56.77 6.22 6.95
C LEU A 979 56.28 5.00 6.12
N PRO A 980 57.00 3.86 6.15
CA PRO A 980 56.49 2.64 5.55
C PRO A 980 55.27 2.13 6.33
N LEU A 981 54.24 1.67 5.62
CA LEU A 981 53.06 1.07 6.23
C LEU A 981 53.41 -0.35 6.71
N LYS A 982 53.46 -0.53 8.05
CA LYS A 982 53.78 -1.81 8.70
C LYS A 982 52.79 -2.91 8.34
#